data_AF-A0A960BMZ2-F1
#
_entry.id   AF-A0A960BMZ2-F1
#
_cell.length_a   1.000
_cell.length_b   1.000
_cell.length_c   1.000
_cell.angle_alpha   90.00
_cell.angle_beta   90.00
_cell.angle_gamma   90.00
#
_symmetry.space_group_name_H-M   'P 1'
#
loop_
_entity.id
_entity.type
_entity.pdbx_description
1 polymer ?
#
loop_
_entity_poly.entity_id
_entity_poly.type
_entity_poly.pdbx_seq_one_letter_code
_entity_poly.pdbx_strand_id
1 'polypeptide(L)'
;MVQGNGRFGRLWFVAAAMAALVLALLVPVSSASAHGSLQNPPSRTYTCMFLTPDSPMCKQAWEANPQALYDWMEVNIGDAAGRHQQLIPDGKLCSAGRSKYAAFDTPSASWPTTDLTPDTDGLYTLTYKNTAPHATQYYRVYLTKEGFDVTQPLKWSDLELVHDTGPQLAKPETTIRTALPDRSGQHILYTVWQRSDSPEAFYSCSDVTLDGTGTPSPAPTPTPEPTGNAGNADLDLAVTSSWNSGYCAEGTVSSPSSELVDWYVLFELDGTMTSSWNADIHNHMEHFNAQGLDWNNTVNKDRSAKFGFCVEGATGIPPQNPQPTPTPTPTPTPTPTPTPTPTPTPTPTPTPTPTPTPTPTPTDPAAALSAVFSTTSDWQSGFGAQVVIKNTGDKAVDGWTLVFDLPGAHKVTSLWNGKVSTSGTTNTVTPASWNKKINPGQEVNVGFNASTSPNQDFVGPTDCEVNGVACEGVTPQPSPTPTPTPTPTPTPTATPTPTPTATPTTTPTPTSTPTPTPTATPTPTATPSQSPTPTVTPSPTPTSTPGGDAARVGYFTQWGIYARNYFVKNVDESGQASALTHLNYAFGNISDSGECYIVNQTGKGDAWADYGRSFTAAQSVDGVADTWSQPLRGNFNQLKELKAKYPHLKTMISLGGWTWSGKFSDVALTQQSREKFVSSCIDLYLKGNLPVFDGAGGPGSGAGVFDGIDIDWEYPASDGLPGNAVRPEDTQNFTLLLQEFRKQLDAYGAQTGKYYPLTAAVPAAPSKTAKIEVAKVSNVLDLINIMTYDFRGGWDAAGPTNFHSNLYADPASPGSGDIPTWSVDLAVNTWLDSGAAPDKLVVGIPYYGRGWTGVNGGGDGLYQPASRAAPGTYEAGFEDYKVLKNAPGFTVHTHPVTKQSWAFDGTTFWSYDTPEVVTEKTNYIKDKGLAGAMVWSLDGDTADGELTRTIEQGLR
;
A
#
# COMPACT_ATOMS: atom_id res chain seq x y z
N MET A 1 56.35 -55.22 21.64
CA MET A 1 55.60 -55.18 20.37
C MET A 1 54.95 -53.81 20.24
N VAL A 2 55.33 -53.05 19.19
CA VAL A 2 54.55 -52.01 18.46
C VAL A 2 54.01 -50.82 19.30
N GLN A 3 54.67 -49.64 19.33
CA GLN A 3 54.54 -48.46 18.44
C GLN A 3 53.11 -47.96 18.13
N GLY A 4 52.83 -46.67 18.35
CA GLY A 4 51.85 -45.92 17.54
C GLY A 4 50.96 -44.88 18.24
N ASN A 5 51.11 -43.62 17.82
CA ASN A 5 50.09 -42.55 17.78
C ASN A 5 49.78 -41.71 19.03
N GLY A 6 50.73 -40.83 19.39
CA GLY A 6 50.53 -39.70 20.32
C GLY A 6 50.68 -38.31 19.70
N ARG A 7 50.52 -38.13 18.38
CA ARG A 7 50.81 -36.84 17.70
C ARG A 7 49.70 -36.21 16.85
N PHE A 8 48.52 -36.81 16.71
CA PHE A 8 47.44 -36.22 15.89
C PHE A 8 46.43 -35.34 16.66
N GLY A 9 46.34 -35.43 18.00
CA GLY A 9 45.33 -34.70 18.78
C GLY A 9 45.66 -33.24 19.10
N ARG A 10 46.95 -32.84 19.11
CA ARG A 10 47.36 -31.47 19.52
C ARG A 10 47.45 -30.46 18.38
N LEU A 11 47.56 -30.90 17.12
CA LEU A 11 47.60 -29.99 15.97
C LEU A 11 46.20 -29.47 15.58
N TRP A 12 45.15 -30.26 15.81
CA TRP A 12 43.77 -29.87 15.45
C TRP A 12 43.18 -28.81 16.39
N PHE A 13 43.51 -28.84 17.69
CA PHE A 13 43.02 -27.83 18.63
C PHE A 13 43.68 -26.45 18.46
N VAL A 14 44.94 -26.39 18.03
CA VAL A 14 45.64 -25.12 17.78
C VAL A 14 45.23 -24.51 16.42
N ALA A 15 44.99 -25.36 15.41
CA ALA A 15 44.48 -24.90 14.11
C ALA A 15 43.03 -24.39 14.18
N ALA A 16 42.15 -25.04 14.95
CA ALA A 16 40.78 -24.58 15.15
C ALA A 16 40.71 -23.27 15.98
N ALA A 17 41.58 -23.11 16.99
CA ALA A 17 41.64 -21.89 17.79
C ALA A 17 42.23 -20.69 17.00
N MET A 18 43.21 -20.92 16.12
CA MET A 18 43.76 -19.86 15.26
C MET A 18 42.83 -19.52 14.08
N ALA A 19 42.10 -20.49 13.54
CA ALA A 19 41.06 -20.22 12.54
C ALA A 19 39.90 -19.41 13.13
N ALA A 20 39.49 -19.68 14.37
CA ALA A 20 38.47 -18.90 15.07
C ALA A 20 38.95 -17.46 15.41
N LEU A 21 40.24 -17.28 15.71
CA LEU A 21 40.80 -15.93 15.98
C LEU A 21 40.99 -15.11 14.69
N VAL A 22 41.29 -15.74 13.56
CA VAL A 22 41.39 -15.07 12.24
C VAL A 22 40.00 -14.78 11.66
N LEU A 23 38.99 -15.62 11.91
CA LEU A 23 37.59 -15.31 11.54
C LEU A 23 36.98 -14.20 12.41
N ALA A 24 37.41 -14.07 13.68
CA ALA A 24 36.96 -12.99 14.56
C ALA A 24 37.59 -11.62 14.25
N LEU A 25 38.65 -11.57 13.44
CA LEU A 25 39.29 -10.34 12.96
C LEU A 25 38.89 -9.94 11.53
N LEU A 26 38.00 -10.71 10.90
CA LEU A 26 37.41 -10.44 9.57
C LEU A 26 35.90 -10.13 9.67
N VAL A 27 35.47 -9.50 10.76
CA VAL A 27 34.21 -8.75 10.70
C VAL A 27 34.49 -7.55 9.81
N PRO A 28 33.86 -7.40 8.63
CA PRO A 28 33.88 -6.12 7.97
C PRO A 28 33.24 -5.15 8.95
N VAL A 29 34.03 -4.20 9.46
CA VAL A 29 33.44 -3.03 10.10
C VAL A 29 32.67 -2.38 8.97
N SER A 30 31.35 -2.62 8.92
CA SER A 30 30.44 -1.85 8.10
C SER A 30 30.68 -0.41 8.51
N SER A 31 31.43 0.33 7.71
CA SER A 31 31.47 1.77 7.87
C SER A 31 30.04 2.19 7.57
N ALA A 32 29.27 2.50 8.62
CA ALA A 32 27.94 3.05 8.45
C ALA A 32 28.12 4.37 7.70
N SER A 33 27.85 4.35 6.40
CA SER A 33 27.97 5.50 5.53
C SER A 33 26.78 6.41 5.81
N ALA A 34 27.03 7.51 6.53
CA ALA A 34 26.04 8.56 6.69
C ALA A 34 25.96 9.38 5.39
N HIS A 35 24.80 9.98 5.12
CA HIS A 35 24.56 10.78 3.93
C HIS A 35 23.53 11.86 4.25
N GLY A 36 23.82 13.10 3.84
CA GLY A 36 22.88 14.20 3.95
C GLY A 36 23.34 15.45 3.21
N SER A 37 22.38 16.31 2.86
CA SER A 37 22.65 17.61 2.25
C SER A 37 21.45 18.55 2.42
N LEU A 38 21.72 19.85 2.30
CA LEU A 38 20.70 20.88 2.36
C LEU A 38 19.83 20.87 1.10
N GLN A 39 18.50 20.82 1.29
CA GLN A 39 17.49 20.84 0.23
C GLN A 39 16.76 22.18 0.14
N ASN A 40 16.67 22.92 1.25
CA ASN A 40 16.14 24.27 1.28
C ASN A 40 17.04 25.20 2.13
N PRO A 41 17.63 26.28 1.59
CA PRO A 41 17.84 26.44 0.15
C PRO A 41 18.72 25.28 -0.38
N PRO A 42 18.47 24.82 -1.60
CA PRO A 42 19.14 23.66 -2.16
C PRO A 42 20.65 23.89 -2.31
N SER A 43 21.45 22.93 -1.83
CA SER A 43 22.91 22.94 -1.97
C SER A 43 23.35 22.87 -3.43
N ARG A 44 24.56 23.34 -3.77
CA ARG A 44 25.10 23.26 -5.14
C ARG A 44 25.04 21.84 -5.71
N THR A 45 25.36 20.82 -4.91
CA THR A 45 25.29 19.41 -5.35
C THR A 45 23.84 18.97 -5.61
N TYR A 46 22.90 19.35 -4.74
CA TYR A 46 21.47 19.05 -4.91
C TYR A 46 20.85 19.81 -6.08
N THR A 47 21.09 21.12 -6.16
CA THR A 47 20.64 22.01 -7.23
C THR A 47 21.10 21.49 -8.59
N CYS A 48 22.38 21.12 -8.72
CA CYS A 48 22.91 20.62 -9.97
C CYS A 48 22.45 19.21 -10.32
N MET A 49 22.06 18.40 -9.34
CA MET A 49 21.53 17.06 -9.59
C MET A 49 20.03 17.08 -9.93
N PHE A 50 19.24 17.93 -9.28
CA PHE A 50 17.77 17.81 -9.31
C PHE A 50 17.01 19.04 -9.80
N LEU A 51 17.56 20.26 -9.66
CA LEU A 51 16.77 21.48 -9.87
C LEU A 51 17.13 22.19 -11.17
N THR A 52 18.42 22.46 -11.38
CA THR A 52 18.89 23.23 -12.53
C THR A 52 20.16 22.61 -13.15
N PRO A 53 20.12 21.32 -13.54
CA PRO A 53 21.28 20.62 -14.12
C PRO A 53 21.83 21.31 -15.38
N ASP A 54 20.99 22.08 -16.07
CA ASP A 54 21.35 22.80 -17.29
C ASP A 54 22.10 24.12 -17.09
N SER A 55 22.23 24.62 -15.85
CA SER A 55 22.94 25.88 -15.61
C SER A 55 24.42 25.77 -15.99
N PRO A 56 25.08 26.86 -16.41
CA PRO A 56 26.48 26.81 -16.85
C PRO A 56 27.43 26.21 -15.80
N MET A 57 27.22 26.55 -14.52
CA MET A 57 28.03 26.02 -13.42
C MET A 57 27.73 24.54 -13.12
N CYS A 58 26.48 24.11 -13.25
CA CYS A 58 26.13 22.70 -13.09
C CYS A 58 26.66 21.82 -14.22
N LYS A 59 26.65 22.32 -15.47
CA LYS A 59 27.31 21.68 -16.61
C LYS A 59 28.81 21.54 -16.37
N GLN A 60 29.47 22.60 -15.90
CA GLN A 60 30.89 22.55 -15.57
C GLN A 60 31.18 21.52 -14.46
N ALA A 61 30.35 21.46 -13.42
CA ALA A 61 30.50 20.49 -12.34
C ALA A 61 30.30 19.04 -12.83
N TRP A 62 29.29 18.82 -13.70
CA TRP A 62 29.04 17.53 -14.33
C TRP A 62 30.20 17.08 -15.22
N GLU A 63 30.71 17.96 -16.09
CA GLU A 63 31.85 17.67 -16.96
C GLU A 63 33.13 17.38 -16.18
N ALA A 64 33.33 18.07 -15.05
CA ALA A 64 34.49 17.85 -14.19
C ALA A 64 34.43 16.49 -13.49
N ASN A 65 33.27 16.12 -12.93
CA ASN A 65 33.08 14.81 -12.30
C ASN A 65 31.59 14.48 -12.06
N PRO A 66 30.94 13.65 -12.90
CA PRO A 66 29.52 13.34 -12.75
C PRO A 66 29.24 12.51 -11.48
N GLN A 67 30.21 11.74 -10.99
CA GLN A 67 30.07 10.98 -9.75
C GLN A 67 29.86 11.87 -8.53
N ALA A 68 30.34 13.12 -8.56
CA ALA A 68 30.11 14.08 -7.49
C ALA A 68 28.64 14.52 -7.38
N LEU A 69 27.87 14.41 -8.47
CA LEU A 69 26.44 14.72 -8.50
C LEU A 69 25.57 13.51 -8.16
N TYR A 70 26.00 12.30 -8.53
CA TYR A 70 25.35 11.08 -8.04
C TYR A 70 25.51 10.92 -6.52
N ASP A 71 26.67 11.30 -5.99
CA ASP A 71 26.96 11.28 -4.55
C ASP A 71 26.76 12.65 -3.91
N TRP A 72 25.68 13.33 -4.30
CA TRP A 72 25.34 14.71 -3.89
C TRP A 72 25.17 14.88 -2.37
N MET A 73 25.04 13.78 -1.62
CA MET A 73 24.86 13.74 -0.15
C MET A 73 26.11 13.33 0.64
N GLU A 74 27.25 13.18 -0.04
CA GLU A 74 28.47 12.62 0.56
C GLU A 74 29.59 13.68 0.70
N VAL A 75 29.29 14.98 0.60
CA VAL A 75 30.30 16.02 0.86
C VAL A 75 30.63 16.03 2.36
N ASN A 76 31.61 15.22 2.75
CA ASN A 76 31.91 14.89 4.15
C ASN A 76 33.41 14.90 4.46
N ILE A 77 33.74 14.80 5.74
CA ILE A 77 35.06 14.45 6.25
C ILE A 77 34.85 13.44 7.38
N GLY A 78 35.37 12.22 7.20
CA GLY A 78 35.17 11.11 8.13
C GLY A 78 35.72 11.32 9.55
N ASP A 79 36.77 12.13 9.71
CA ASP A 79 37.39 12.43 11.03
C ASP A 79 37.42 13.95 11.30
N ALA A 80 36.27 14.60 11.10
CA ALA A 80 36.14 16.03 11.34
C ALA A 80 36.21 16.36 12.84
N ALA A 81 35.41 15.68 13.66
CA ALA A 81 35.32 15.81 15.12
C ALA A 81 35.33 17.28 15.60
N GLY A 82 34.56 18.14 14.92
CA GLY A 82 34.46 19.57 15.20
C GLY A 82 35.62 20.45 14.67
N ARG A 83 36.68 19.87 14.09
CA ARG A 83 37.89 20.58 13.60
C ARG A 83 37.73 21.15 12.18
N HIS A 84 36.53 21.61 11.81
CA HIS A 84 36.19 22.00 10.43
C HIS A 84 37.16 23.05 9.83
N GLN A 85 37.41 24.15 10.54
CA GLN A 85 38.31 25.23 10.11
C GLN A 85 39.78 24.80 9.99
N GLN A 86 40.20 23.80 10.74
CA GLN A 86 41.57 23.28 10.69
C GLN A 86 41.77 22.35 9.49
N LEU A 87 40.72 21.62 9.10
CA LEU A 87 40.78 20.56 8.10
C LEU A 87 40.42 21.05 6.70
N ILE A 88 39.63 22.12 6.57
CA ILE A 88 39.16 22.64 5.29
C ILE A 88 39.86 23.97 5.00
N PRO A 89 40.80 24.03 4.04
CA PRO A 89 41.45 25.27 3.65
C PRO A 89 40.48 26.30 3.05
N ASP A 90 40.83 27.57 3.15
CA ASP A 90 40.15 28.65 2.43
C ASP A 90 40.08 28.37 0.92
N GLY A 91 38.94 28.70 0.31
CA GLY A 91 38.64 28.40 -1.09
C GLY A 91 38.28 26.94 -1.36
N LYS A 92 38.11 26.11 -0.33
CA LYS A 92 37.75 24.68 -0.44
C LYS A 92 36.54 24.26 0.39
N LEU A 93 35.73 25.23 0.82
CA LEU A 93 34.64 24.99 1.77
C LEU A 93 33.52 24.15 1.15
N CYS A 94 33.14 24.42 -0.10
CA CYS A 94 32.02 23.73 -0.76
C CYS A 94 32.36 22.29 -1.18
N SER A 95 33.64 21.97 -1.37
CA SER A 95 34.11 20.61 -1.59
C SER A 95 34.53 19.87 -0.32
N ALA A 96 34.55 20.55 0.83
CA ALA A 96 35.21 20.10 2.05
C ALA A 96 36.68 19.67 1.83
N GLY A 97 37.38 20.31 0.89
CA GLY A 97 38.76 19.94 0.52
C GLY A 97 38.90 18.66 -0.30
N ARG A 98 37.80 18.02 -0.70
CA ARG A 98 37.83 16.75 -1.45
C ARG A 98 37.90 17.00 -2.96
N SER A 99 38.88 16.37 -3.62
CA SER A 99 39.10 16.50 -5.06
C SER A 99 37.88 16.12 -5.90
N LYS A 100 37.10 15.12 -5.45
CA LYS A 100 35.85 14.69 -6.08
C LYS A 100 34.87 15.85 -6.31
N TYR A 101 34.79 16.79 -5.37
CA TYR A 101 33.84 17.91 -5.36
C TYR A 101 34.50 19.25 -5.72
N ALA A 102 35.75 19.26 -6.21
CA ALA A 102 36.52 20.49 -6.40
C ALA A 102 35.87 21.51 -7.34
N ALA A 103 35.04 21.06 -8.30
CA ALA A 103 34.32 21.95 -9.22
C ALA A 103 33.33 22.87 -8.49
N PHE A 104 32.76 22.43 -7.37
CA PHE A 104 31.83 23.20 -6.54
C PHE A 104 32.52 24.31 -5.74
N ASP A 105 33.85 24.40 -5.74
CA ASP A 105 34.59 25.53 -5.14
C ASP A 105 34.76 26.72 -6.09
N THR A 106 34.37 26.58 -7.37
CA THR A 106 34.61 27.60 -8.39
C THR A 106 33.85 28.89 -8.06
N PRO A 107 34.55 30.03 -7.86
CA PRO A 107 33.89 31.31 -7.61
C PRO A 107 33.16 31.80 -8.86
N SER A 108 31.88 32.12 -8.74
CA SER A 108 31.07 32.55 -9.89
C SER A 108 29.77 33.16 -9.41
N ALA A 109 29.35 34.26 -10.02
CA ALA A 109 28.00 34.80 -9.86
C ALA A 109 26.95 33.97 -10.64
N SER A 110 27.38 33.03 -11.49
CA SER A 110 26.50 32.22 -12.35
C SER A 110 26.04 30.91 -11.71
N TRP A 111 26.35 30.67 -10.43
CA TRP A 111 25.70 29.58 -9.70
C TRP A 111 24.20 29.89 -9.55
N PRO A 112 23.31 28.90 -9.73
CA PRO A 112 21.88 29.10 -9.52
C PRO A 112 21.59 29.55 -8.09
N THR A 113 20.86 30.64 -7.94
CA THR A 113 20.53 31.22 -6.63
C THR A 113 19.12 30.87 -6.19
N THR A 114 18.93 30.79 -4.88
CA THR A 114 17.60 30.79 -4.25
C THR A 114 17.37 32.12 -3.56
N ASP A 115 16.26 32.78 -3.86
CA ASP A 115 15.87 33.99 -3.16
C ASP A 115 15.38 33.61 -1.76
N LEU A 116 16.07 34.12 -0.73
CA LEU A 116 15.67 33.86 0.66
C LEU A 116 14.77 34.99 1.12
N THR A 117 13.47 34.71 1.07
CA THR A 117 12.47 35.56 1.69
C THR A 117 12.14 34.96 3.05
N PRO A 118 12.37 35.67 4.17
CA PRO A 118 11.89 35.23 5.47
C PRO A 118 10.37 35.01 5.43
N ASP A 119 9.90 34.02 6.17
CA ASP A 119 8.48 33.76 6.36
C ASP A 119 7.83 34.93 7.13
N THR A 120 6.51 34.87 7.31
CA THR A 120 5.74 35.97 7.96
C THR A 120 6.17 36.27 9.40
N ASP A 121 6.87 35.33 10.06
CA ASP A 121 7.45 35.50 11.40
C ASP A 121 8.88 36.07 11.38
N GLY A 122 9.42 36.41 10.21
CA GLY A 122 10.76 36.97 10.03
C GLY A 122 11.90 35.96 10.10
N LEU A 123 11.59 34.65 10.15
CA LEU A 123 12.58 33.58 10.11
C LEU A 123 12.54 32.87 8.76
N TYR A 124 13.68 32.31 8.33
CA TYR A 124 13.78 31.48 7.15
C TYR A 124 13.86 30.00 7.53
N THR A 125 13.10 29.15 6.83
CA THR A 125 13.10 27.70 7.03
C THR A 125 14.15 27.04 6.15
N LEU A 126 15.17 26.46 6.77
CA LEU A 126 16.10 25.56 6.10
C LEU A 126 15.69 24.10 6.30
N THR A 127 15.86 23.27 5.27
CA THR A 127 15.57 21.84 5.33
C THR A 127 16.82 21.05 4.95
N TYR A 128 17.32 20.26 5.90
CA TYR A 128 18.47 19.39 5.71
C TYR A 128 18.01 17.92 5.70
N LYS A 129 18.19 17.24 4.56
CA LYS A 129 17.77 15.84 4.42
C LYS A 129 18.91 14.90 4.83
N ASN A 130 18.60 13.92 5.67
CA ASN A 130 19.51 12.88 6.11
C ASN A 130 19.02 11.53 5.57
N THR A 131 19.50 11.14 4.39
CA THR A 131 19.09 9.86 3.77
C THR A 131 19.57 8.64 4.55
N ALA A 132 20.59 8.82 5.39
CA ALA A 132 20.91 7.91 6.49
C ALA A 132 20.84 8.72 7.81
N PRO A 133 19.74 8.63 8.58
CA PRO A 133 19.57 9.38 9.82
C PRO A 133 20.60 8.98 10.88
N HIS A 134 21.31 9.95 11.45
CA HIS A 134 22.27 9.73 12.53
C HIS A 134 22.06 10.72 13.68
N ALA A 135 22.45 10.30 14.89
CA ALA A 135 22.43 11.18 16.03
C ALA A 135 23.37 12.37 15.76
N THR A 136 22.90 13.57 16.05
CA THR A 136 23.57 14.82 15.65
C THR A 136 24.09 15.56 16.87
N GLN A 137 25.33 16.04 16.77
CA GLN A 137 25.92 16.94 17.76
C GLN A 137 25.48 18.39 17.52
N TYR A 138 25.46 18.82 16.25
CA TYR A 138 24.86 20.08 15.81
C TYR A 138 24.74 20.13 14.29
N TYR A 139 23.80 20.94 13.82
CA TYR A 139 23.91 21.66 12.55
C TYR A 139 24.33 23.09 12.84
N ARG A 140 25.35 23.58 12.12
CA ARG A 140 25.75 24.99 12.13
C ARG A 140 25.51 25.58 10.76
N VAL A 141 24.77 26.68 10.74
CA VAL A 141 24.47 27.44 9.52
C VAL A 141 25.27 28.74 9.57
N TYR A 142 26.00 28.99 8.50
CA TYR A 142 26.78 30.19 8.28
C TYR A 142 26.27 30.92 7.06
N LEU A 143 26.40 32.25 7.06
CA LEU A 143 26.13 33.08 5.88
C LEU A 143 27.35 33.98 5.62
N THR A 144 27.61 34.30 4.36
CA THR A 144 28.65 35.29 4.04
C THR A 144 28.28 36.69 4.57
N LYS A 145 29.28 37.44 5.02
CA LYS A 145 29.13 38.81 5.52
C LYS A 145 28.68 39.78 4.41
N GLU A 146 28.09 40.90 4.81
CA GLU A 146 27.64 41.94 3.88
C GLU A 146 28.77 42.43 2.97
N GLY A 147 28.49 42.56 1.68
CA GLY A 147 29.46 42.98 0.67
C GLY A 147 30.46 41.90 0.23
N PHE A 148 30.24 40.63 0.57
CA PHE A 148 31.04 39.52 0.03
C PHE A 148 30.91 39.42 -1.50
N ASP A 149 32.02 39.32 -2.21
CA ASP A 149 32.07 39.13 -3.66
C ASP A 149 32.08 37.64 -4.00
N VAL A 150 30.96 37.12 -4.50
CA VAL A 150 30.78 35.71 -4.89
C VAL A 150 31.67 35.25 -6.05
N THR A 151 32.35 36.18 -6.73
CA THR A 151 33.37 35.87 -7.73
C THR A 151 34.76 35.64 -7.13
N GLN A 152 34.91 35.75 -5.81
CA GLN A 152 36.13 35.42 -5.08
C GLN A 152 36.01 34.07 -4.34
N PRO A 153 37.14 33.36 -4.10
CA PRO A 153 37.13 32.13 -3.30
C PRO A 153 36.62 32.36 -1.87
N LEU A 154 35.62 31.58 -1.47
CA LEU A 154 35.03 31.63 -0.13
C LEU A 154 36.03 31.24 0.95
N LYS A 155 36.20 32.07 1.99
CA LYS A 155 37.08 31.82 3.14
C LYS A 155 36.28 31.69 4.42
N TRP A 156 36.87 31.03 5.43
CA TRP A 156 36.26 30.98 6.76
C TRP A 156 36.09 32.37 7.39
N SER A 157 36.97 33.32 7.07
CA SER A 157 36.87 34.71 7.53
C SER A 157 35.66 35.46 6.97
N ASP A 158 35.10 34.99 5.85
CA ASP A 158 33.99 35.62 5.15
C ASP A 158 32.64 35.18 5.71
N LEU A 159 32.63 34.08 6.49
CA LEU A 159 31.44 33.50 7.09
C LEU A 159 31.15 34.09 8.48
N GLU A 160 29.86 34.19 8.77
CA GLU A 160 29.30 34.48 10.08
C GLU A 160 28.36 33.34 10.48
N LEU A 161 28.48 32.84 11.71
CA LEU A 161 27.57 31.82 12.23
C LEU A 161 26.22 32.46 12.52
N VAL A 162 25.17 32.03 11.82
CA VAL A 162 23.82 32.57 11.98
C VAL A 162 22.91 31.64 12.79
N HIS A 163 23.22 30.34 12.84
CA HIS A 163 22.45 29.37 13.63
C HIS A 163 23.30 28.18 14.10
N ASP A 164 23.04 27.69 15.31
CA ASP A 164 23.55 26.42 15.84
C ASP A 164 22.38 25.68 16.52
N THR A 165 22.06 24.47 16.04
CA THR A 165 20.91 23.72 16.55
C THR A 165 21.17 23.05 17.90
N GLY A 166 22.42 22.94 18.33
CA GLY A 166 22.83 22.00 19.36
C GLY A 166 22.51 20.53 19.01
N PRO A 167 22.59 19.60 19.98
CA PRO A 167 22.35 18.19 19.74
C PRO A 167 20.92 17.91 19.25
N GLN A 168 20.79 17.06 18.24
CA GLN A 168 19.51 16.66 17.66
C GLN A 168 19.43 15.14 17.58
N LEU A 169 18.21 14.60 17.72
CA LEU A 169 17.95 13.18 17.49
C LEU A 169 18.08 12.85 15.99
N ALA A 170 18.36 11.58 15.69
CA ALA A 170 18.38 11.11 14.31
C ALA A 170 17.00 11.27 13.68
N LYS A 171 16.92 12.06 12.61
CA LYS A 171 15.71 12.26 11.81
C LYS A 171 16.05 12.15 10.32
N PRO A 172 15.16 11.60 9.48
CA PRO A 172 15.34 11.57 8.03
C PRO A 172 15.37 12.96 7.41
N GLU A 173 14.81 13.95 8.11
CA GLU A 173 14.89 15.35 7.73
C GLU A 173 14.98 16.24 8.97
N THR A 174 15.80 17.29 8.89
CA THR A 174 15.98 18.28 9.95
C THR A 174 15.64 19.66 9.42
N THR A 175 14.59 20.25 9.99
CA THR A 175 14.20 21.63 9.74
C THR A 175 14.92 22.56 10.71
N ILE A 176 15.55 23.61 10.17
CA ILE A 176 16.28 24.62 10.93
C ILE A 176 15.65 25.99 10.64
N ARG A 177 15.03 26.60 11.65
CA ARG A 177 14.45 27.95 11.55
C ARG A 177 15.48 28.97 12.00
N THR A 178 15.91 29.87 11.11
CA THR A 178 16.93 30.88 11.44
C THR A 178 16.51 32.27 11.01
N ALA A 179 16.84 33.28 11.84
CA ALA A 179 16.81 34.66 11.39
C ALA A 179 17.95 34.87 10.38
N LEU A 180 17.64 35.53 9.27
CA LEU A 180 18.67 35.94 8.32
C LEU A 180 19.14 37.35 8.70
N PRO A 181 20.46 37.59 8.81
CA PRO A 181 20.96 38.93 9.08
C PRO A 181 20.64 39.87 7.90
N ASP A 182 20.62 41.18 8.16
CA ASP A 182 20.39 42.18 7.11
C ASP A 182 21.46 42.07 6.02
N ARG A 183 21.11 41.50 4.88
CA ARG A 183 22.04 41.28 3.77
C ARG A 183 21.38 41.61 2.46
N SER A 184 22.14 42.15 1.53
CA SER A 184 21.64 42.53 0.21
C SER A 184 22.49 41.96 -0.91
N GLY A 185 21.82 41.42 -1.94
CA GLY A 185 22.49 40.82 -3.09
C GLY A 185 22.78 39.34 -2.92
N GLN A 186 23.76 38.83 -3.68
CA GLN A 186 24.09 37.42 -3.74
C GLN A 186 25.04 37.01 -2.62
N HIS A 187 24.70 35.96 -1.89
CA HIS A 187 25.45 35.42 -0.75
C HIS A 187 25.60 33.90 -0.87
N ILE A 188 26.43 33.31 -0.01
CA ILE A 188 26.57 31.87 0.13
C ILE A 188 26.16 31.46 1.55
N LEU A 189 25.21 30.54 1.63
CA LEU A 189 24.83 29.87 2.86
C LEU A 189 25.61 28.57 2.98
N TYR A 190 26.35 28.40 4.08
CA TYR A 190 27.20 27.25 4.32
C TYR A 190 26.76 26.49 5.57
N THR A 191 26.47 25.20 5.43
CA THR A 191 25.97 24.36 6.53
C THR A 191 26.95 23.25 6.87
N VAL A 192 27.16 23.03 8.17
CA VAL A 192 27.96 21.93 8.73
C VAL A 192 27.05 21.04 9.57
N TRP A 193 27.00 19.75 9.26
CA TRP A 193 26.37 18.72 10.09
C TRP A 193 27.46 17.90 10.79
N GLN A 194 27.60 18.03 12.11
CA GLN A 194 28.50 17.19 12.91
C GLN A 194 27.69 16.09 13.59
N ARG A 195 28.02 14.84 13.29
CA ARG A 195 27.43 13.68 13.96
C ARG A 195 27.90 13.59 15.40
N SER A 196 27.06 13.04 16.28
CA SER A 196 27.42 12.74 17.68
C SER A 196 27.81 11.29 17.90
N ASP A 197 27.43 10.39 17.00
CA ASP A 197 27.73 8.96 17.05
C ASP A 197 29.01 8.56 16.27
N SER A 198 29.67 9.53 15.63
CA SER A 198 30.90 9.37 14.83
C SER A 198 31.66 10.69 14.73
N PRO A 199 32.99 10.71 14.54
CA PRO A 199 33.73 11.94 14.24
C PRO A 199 33.41 12.54 12.86
N GLU A 200 32.65 11.85 12.01
CA GLU A 200 32.30 12.31 10.66
C GLU A 200 31.40 13.56 10.65
N ALA A 201 31.64 14.46 9.70
CA ALA A 201 30.80 15.62 9.45
C ALA A 201 30.53 15.85 7.96
N PHE A 202 29.40 16.48 7.64
CA PHE A 202 28.91 16.78 6.28
C PHE A 202 28.80 18.29 6.06
N TYR A 203 28.90 18.72 4.80
CA TYR A 203 29.01 20.12 4.41
C TYR A 203 28.14 20.42 3.20
N SER A 204 27.50 21.60 3.18
CA SER A 204 26.67 22.05 2.06
C SER A 204 26.90 23.54 1.80
N CYS A 205 27.04 23.95 0.54
CA CYS A 205 26.99 25.35 0.10
C CYS A 205 25.73 25.57 -0.73
N SER A 206 24.98 26.63 -0.48
CA SER A 206 23.85 27.08 -1.30
C SER A 206 24.06 28.54 -1.70
N ASP A 207 23.93 28.85 -2.99
CA ASP A 207 23.97 30.23 -3.47
C ASP A 207 22.59 30.85 -3.33
N VAL A 208 22.55 32.06 -2.78
CA VAL A 208 21.30 32.67 -2.33
C VAL A 208 21.27 34.16 -2.63
N THR A 209 20.07 34.73 -2.78
CA THR A 209 19.88 36.19 -2.88
C THR A 209 19.09 36.70 -1.68
N LEU A 210 19.50 37.83 -1.10
CA LEU A 210 18.74 38.53 -0.05
C LEU A 210 18.44 39.97 -0.47
N ASP A 211 17.33 40.53 0.00
CA ASP A 211 16.80 41.82 -0.43
C ASP A 211 16.99 42.97 0.58
N GLY A 212 17.73 42.75 1.68
CA GLY A 212 18.03 43.77 2.69
C GLY A 212 16.94 43.94 3.77
N THR A 213 16.17 42.90 4.08
CA THR A 213 15.07 42.96 5.06
C THR A 213 15.34 42.27 6.40
N GLY A 214 16.58 41.84 6.68
CA GLY A 214 16.91 41.06 7.88
C GLY A 214 17.10 41.91 9.13
N THR A 215 16.32 41.71 10.19
CA THR A 215 16.54 42.42 11.47
C THR A 215 17.82 41.95 12.19
N PRO A 216 18.62 42.82 12.85
CA PRO A 216 19.81 42.39 13.59
C PRO A 216 19.43 41.61 14.88
N SER A 217 20.11 40.49 15.11
CA SER A 217 19.95 39.61 16.27
C SER A 217 20.37 40.25 17.62
N PRO A 218 19.63 39.98 18.70
CA PRO A 218 20.20 39.73 20.01
C PRO A 218 20.16 38.22 20.38
N ALA A 219 21.11 37.82 21.24
CA ALA A 219 21.34 36.46 21.76
C ALA A 219 20.09 35.81 22.43
N PRO A 220 20.08 34.46 22.59
CA PRO A 220 18.95 33.60 22.26
C PRO A 220 17.89 33.46 23.37
N THR A 221 16.63 33.24 22.97
CA THR A 221 15.66 32.36 23.66
C THR A 221 14.63 31.88 22.60
N PRO A 222 14.35 30.57 22.47
CA PRO A 222 13.62 30.02 21.31
C PRO A 222 12.10 30.02 21.55
N THR A 223 11.29 30.23 20.49
CA THR A 223 9.96 29.57 20.21
C THR A 223 9.43 30.05 18.83
N PRO A 224 8.76 29.20 18.00
CA PRO A 224 8.50 29.40 16.56
C PRO A 224 7.03 29.68 16.16
N GLU A 225 6.77 30.09 14.92
CA GLU A 225 5.48 29.91 14.19
C GLU A 225 5.70 29.66 12.67
N PRO A 226 4.85 28.87 11.95
CA PRO A 226 5.06 28.46 10.55
C PRO A 226 4.04 29.02 9.54
N THR A 227 4.40 29.07 8.25
CA THR A 227 3.44 29.15 7.12
C THR A 227 3.84 28.20 5.98
N GLY A 228 2.91 27.33 5.56
CA GLY A 228 3.02 26.47 4.38
C GLY A 228 2.26 27.04 3.18
N ASN A 229 2.54 26.55 1.97
CA ASN A 229 1.91 27.00 0.73
C ASN A 229 1.60 25.82 -0.21
N ALA A 230 0.40 25.76 -0.79
CA ALA A 230 0.05 24.85 -1.88
C ALA A 230 -1.11 25.39 -2.75
N GLY A 231 -0.92 25.34 -4.07
CA GLY A 231 -1.96 25.22 -5.11
C GLY A 231 -3.23 26.08 -5.02
N ASN A 232 -3.27 27.19 -5.76
CA ASN A 232 -4.45 27.99 -6.15
C ASN A 232 -5.39 28.54 -5.06
N ALA A 233 -5.20 28.26 -3.78
CA ALA A 233 -6.00 28.81 -2.69
C ALA A 233 -5.12 29.19 -1.49
N ASP A 234 -5.46 30.28 -0.81
CA ASP A 234 -4.80 30.65 0.44
C ASP A 234 -5.42 29.84 1.60
N LEU A 235 -4.58 29.21 2.43
CA LEU A 235 -4.97 28.43 3.59
C LEU A 235 -4.48 29.09 4.88
N ASP A 236 -5.43 29.45 5.76
CA ASP A 236 -5.14 29.90 7.14
C ASP A 236 -5.57 28.81 8.14
N LEU A 237 -4.67 28.39 9.03
CA LEU A 237 -4.90 27.30 9.99
C LEU A 237 -4.82 27.82 11.43
N ALA A 238 -5.92 27.72 12.17
CA ALA A 238 -6.03 28.19 13.54
C ALA A 238 -6.34 27.04 14.51
N VAL A 239 -5.51 26.86 15.52
CA VAL A 239 -5.73 25.86 16.58
C VAL A 239 -6.87 26.32 17.47
N THR A 240 -7.93 25.51 17.56
CA THR A 240 -9.12 25.81 18.37
C THR A 240 -9.06 25.19 19.75
N SER A 241 -8.29 24.12 19.94
CA SER A 241 -8.00 23.50 21.24
C SER A 241 -6.74 22.65 21.19
N SER A 242 -6.03 22.48 22.31
CA SER A 242 -4.81 21.67 22.39
C SER A 242 -4.63 21.00 23.75
N TRP A 243 -3.86 19.92 23.79
CA TRP A 243 -3.52 19.14 24.98
C TRP A 243 -2.15 18.45 24.82
N ASN A 244 -1.67 17.78 25.87
CA ASN A 244 -0.26 17.31 25.98
C ASN A 244 0.23 16.37 24.87
N SER A 245 -0.67 15.79 24.07
CA SER A 245 -0.33 14.87 23.00
C SER A 245 -1.02 15.21 21.68
N GLY A 246 -1.75 16.33 21.57
CA GLY A 246 -2.59 16.59 20.41
C GLY A 246 -3.24 17.96 20.38
N TYR A 247 -3.90 18.28 19.27
CA TYR A 247 -4.64 19.54 19.10
C TYR A 247 -5.75 19.40 18.06
N CYS A 248 -6.75 20.27 18.12
CA CYS A 248 -7.71 20.51 17.03
C CYS A 248 -7.46 21.87 16.40
N ALA A 249 -7.56 21.95 15.08
CA ALA A 249 -7.43 23.17 14.29
C ALA A 249 -8.56 23.31 13.26
N GLU A 250 -8.89 24.55 12.92
CA GLU A 250 -9.75 24.90 11.80
C GLU A 250 -8.92 25.56 10.69
N GLY A 251 -9.08 25.08 9.45
CA GLY A 251 -8.54 25.66 8.23
C GLY A 251 -9.57 26.54 7.53
N THR A 252 -9.17 27.74 7.10
CA THR A 252 -9.97 28.63 6.25
C THR A 252 -9.31 28.70 4.87
N VAL A 253 -10.02 28.22 3.84
CA VAL A 253 -9.59 28.28 2.45
C VAL A 253 -10.26 29.49 1.79
N SER A 254 -9.46 30.40 1.22
CA SER A 254 -9.98 31.63 0.61
C SER A 254 -9.52 31.81 -0.83
N SER A 255 -10.38 32.46 -1.64
CA SER A 255 -10.06 32.77 -3.04
C SER A 255 -10.05 34.27 -3.32
N PRO A 256 -8.87 34.92 -3.30
CA PRO A 256 -8.78 36.37 -3.43
C PRO A 256 -8.97 36.87 -4.88
N SER A 257 -8.72 36.04 -5.90
CA SER A 257 -8.68 36.50 -7.30
C SER A 257 -9.85 36.01 -8.17
N SER A 258 -10.34 34.78 -8.00
CA SER A 258 -11.32 34.13 -8.89
C SER A 258 -12.22 33.12 -8.15
N GLU A 259 -13.19 32.48 -8.80
CA GLU A 259 -13.91 31.34 -8.21
C GLU A 259 -13.01 30.10 -8.17
N LEU A 260 -13.02 29.36 -7.06
CA LEU A 260 -12.41 28.03 -6.95
C LEU A 260 -13.50 26.99 -7.11
N VAL A 261 -13.26 25.99 -7.94
CA VAL A 261 -14.10 24.80 -8.10
C VAL A 261 -13.22 23.59 -7.81
N ASP A 262 -13.69 22.67 -6.98
CA ASP A 262 -12.95 21.50 -6.51
C ASP A 262 -11.61 21.85 -5.84
N TRP A 263 -11.64 22.82 -4.90
CA TRP A 263 -10.44 23.22 -4.19
C TRP A 263 -9.84 22.05 -3.39
N TYR A 264 -8.52 22.00 -3.35
CA TYR A 264 -7.74 21.15 -2.46
C TYR A 264 -6.54 21.94 -1.93
N VAL A 265 -6.10 21.62 -0.72
CA VAL A 265 -4.92 22.22 -0.07
C VAL A 265 -4.05 21.13 0.54
N LEU A 266 -2.74 21.27 0.36
CA LEU A 266 -1.76 20.38 0.96
C LEU A 266 -1.18 21.06 2.20
N PHE A 267 -1.12 20.33 3.30
CA PHE A 267 -0.55 20.80 4.56
C PHE A 267 0.09 19.62 5.31
N GLU A 268 1.04 19.94 6.18
CA GLU A 268 1.76 18.95 6.98
C GLU A 268 1.20 18.92 8.40
N LEU A 269 1.12 17.72 8.99
CA LEU A 269 0.71 17.53 10.37
C LEU A 269 1.75 16.68 11.10
N ASP A 270 2.18 17.13 12.27
CA ASP A 270 2.95 16.30 13.21
C ASP A 270 1.95 15.59 14.12
N GLY A 271 1.87 14.26 14.01
CA GLY A 271 0.90 13.43 14.71
C GLY A 271 -0.10 12.74 13.77
N THR A 272 -0.90 11.86 14.34
CA THR A 272 -1.95 11.11 13.65
C THR A 272 -3.26 11.88 13.73
N MET A 273 -3.84 12.22 12.58
CA MET A 273 -5.15 12.84 12.51
C MET A 273 -6.22 11.89 13.07
N THR A 274 -6.95 12.35 14.09
CA THR A 274 -7.97 11.57 14.80
C THR A 274 -9.39 11.92 14.40
N SER A 275 -9.60 13.12 13.88
CA SER A 275 -10.89 13.53 13.29
C SER A 275 -10.69 14.65 12.28
N SER A 276 -11.64 14.80 11.35
CA SER A 276 -11.72 15.91 10.41
C SER A 276 -13.18 16.26 10.14
N TRP A 277 -13.44 17.50 9.70
CA TRP A 277 -14.77 17.97 9.33
C TRP A 277 -14.72 19.02 8.23
N ASN A 278 -15.80 19.09 7.45
CA ASN A 278 -16.01 20.01 6.33
C ASN A 278 -14.92 20.00 5.22
N ALA A 279 -14.09 18.95 5.16
CA ALA A 279 -13.22 18.61 4.03
C ALA A 279 -12.98 17.09 4.06
N ASP A 280 -12.67 16.50 2.90
CA ASP A 280 -12.12 15.16 2.80
C ASP A 280 -10.60 15.22 2.94
N ILE A 281 -10.03 14.59 3.98
CA ILE A 281 -8.61 14.76 4.33
C ILE A 281 -7.89 13.41 4.30
N HIS A 282 -6.95 13.23 3.39
CA HIS A 282 -6.20 11.98 3.20
C HIS A 282 -4.69 12.19 3.28
N ASN A 283 -3.99 11.15 3.76
CA ASN A 283 -2.53 11.10 3.72
C ASN A 283 -2.05 10.65 2.33
N HIS A 284 -1.16 11.41 1.71
CA HIS A 284 -0.58 11.12 0.40
C HIS A 284 0.93 11.39 0.41
N MET A 285 1.73 10.33 0.43
CA MET A 285 3.20 10.36 0.30
C MET A 285 3.86 11.52 1.07
N GLU A 286 3.66 11.54 2.40
CA GLU A 286 4.27 12.48 3.39
C GLU A 286 3.57 13.84 3.60
N HIS A 287 2.45 14.14 2.92
CA HIS A 287 1.60 15.31 3.21
C HIS A 287 0.12 14.93 3.42
N PHE A 288 -0.65 15.80 4.10
CA PHE A 288 -2.11 15.69 4.16
C PHE A 288 -2.77 16.57 3.10
N ASN A 289 -3.71 15.99 2.37
CA ASN A 289 -4.50 16.67 1.35
C ASN A 289 -5.93 16.89 1.88
N ALA A 290 -6.35 18.14 2.11
CA ALA A 290 -7.74 18.48 2.39
C ALA A 290 -8.44 18.98 1.13
N GLN A 291 -9.51 18.30 0.75
CA GLN A 291 -10.34 18.62 -0.41
C GLN A 291 -11.75 19.04 0.00
N GLY A 292 -12.31 20.04 -0.66
CA GLY A 292 -13.69 20.45 -0.43
C GLY A 292 -14.69 19.33 -0.77
N LEU A 293 -15.76 19.22 0.02
CA LEU A 293 -16.88 18.29 -0.20
C LEU A 293 -17.90 18.90 -1.17
N ASP A 294 -18.78 18.10 -1.77
CA ASP A 294 -19.75 18.55 -2.80
C ASP A 294 -20.57 19.81 -2.47
N TRP A 295 -20.74 20.15 -1.18
CA TRP A 295 -21.50 21.33 -0.73
C TRP A 295 -20.62 22.56 -0.40
N ASN A 296 -19.30 22.42 -0.35
CA ASN A 296 -18.34 23.51 -0.10
C ASN A 296 -17.09 23.50 -0.97
N ASN A 297 -16.98 22.59 -1.95
CA ASN A 297 -15.90 22.49 -2.94
C ASN A 297 -15.84 23.66 -3.92
N THR A 298 -16.88 24.50 -3.96
CA THR A 298 -16.90 25.74 -4.73
C THR A 298 -16.81 26.95 -3.79
N VAL A 299 -15.78 27.80 -3.98
CA VAL A 299 -15.57 29.04 -3.23
C VAL A 299 -15.56 30.22 -4.19
N ASN A 300 -16.63 31.00 -4.17
CA ASN A 300 -16.73 32.20 -5.00
C ASN A 300 -15.64 33.22 -4.64
N LYS A 301 -15.28 34.09 -5.60
CA LYS A 301 -14.34 35.19 -5.40
C LYS A 301 -14.67 35.99 -4.12
N ASP A 302 -13.65 36.27 -3.32
CA ASP A 302 -13.70 37.00 -2.05
C ASP A 302 -14.51 36.30 -0.94
N ARG A 303 -14.75 34.99 -1.07
CA ARG A 303 -15.37 34.14 -0.04
C ARG A 303 -14.39 33.10 0.46
N SER A 304 -14.77 32.43 1.54
CA SER A 304 -13.99 31.34 2.12
C SER A 304 -14.86 30.13 2.46
N ALA A 305 -14.23 28.96 2.44
CA ALA A 305 -14.72 27.73 3.03
C ALA A 305 -13.90 27.40 4.29
N LYS A 306 -14.52 26.73 5.26
CA LYS A 306 -13.84 26.29 6.47
C LYS A 306 -13.88 24.78 6.61
N PHE A 307 -12.76 24.21 7.02
CA PHE A 307 -12.63 22.84 7.45
C PHE A 307 -11.92 22.77 8.80
N GLY A 308 -11.84 21.59 9.39
CA GLY A 308 -11.01 21.41 10.58
C GLY A 308 -10.66 19.96 10.81
N PHE A 309 -9.75 19.74 11.74
CA PHE A 309 -9.23 18.43 12.08
C PHE A 309 -8.64 18.43 13.49
N CYS A 310 -8.52 17.25 14.09
CA CYS A 310 -7.75 17.03 15.30
C CYS A 310 -6.64 16.01 15.06
N VAL A 311 -5.52 16.15 15.77
CA VAL A 311 -4.35 15.28 15.71
C VAL A 311 -3.92 14.85 17.11
N GLU A 312 -3.39 13.63 17.24
CA GLU A 312 -2.83 13.03 18.45
C GLU A 312 -1.44 12.44 18.18
N GLY A 313 -0.61 12.28 19.20
CA GLY A 313 0.80 11.91 19.05
C GLY A 313 1.69 13.05 18.54
N ALA A 314 1.17 14.27 18.47
CA ALA A 314 1.93 15.48 18.15
C ALA A 314 2.88 15.78 19.33
N THR A 315 4.19 15.89 19.08
CA THR A 315 5.17 16.09 20.18
C THR A 315 5.32 17.55 20.63
N GLY A 316 4.44 18.44 20.15
CA GLY A 316 4.33 19.83 20.60
C GLY A 316 2.88 20.31 20.68
N ILE A 317 2.57 21.08 21.73
CA ILE A 317 1.42 22.00 21.74
C ILE A 317 1.82 23.22 20.88
N PRO A 318 1.01 23.69 19.91
CA PRO A 318 1.26 24.95 19.19
C PRO A 318 1.10 26.19 20.11
N PRO A 319 1.69 27.35 19.76
CA PRO A 319 1.88 28.47 20.68
C PRO A 319 0.58 28.98 21.34
N GLN A 320 0.58 29.11 22.66
CA GLN A 320 -0.40 29.92 23.37
C GLN A 320 -0.04 31.41 23.20
N ASN A 321 -0.98 32.21 22.70
CA ASN A 321 -0.90 33.67 22.72
C ASN A 321 -0.80 34.16 24.19
N PRO A 322 0.15 35.04 24.57
CA PRO A 322 0.27 35.52 25.94
C PRO A 322 -1.00 36.27 26.39
N GLN A 323 -1.62 35.79 27.46
CA GLN A 323 -2.69 36.51 28.16
C GLN A 323 -2.10 37.78 28.83
N PRO A 324 -2.63 38.99 28.56
CA PRO A 324 -2.17 40.19 29.22
C PRO A 324 -2.58 40.22 30.70
N THR A 325 -1.62 40.50 31.58
CA THR A 325 -1.86 40.85 32.99
C THR A 325 -2.26 42.34 33.08
N PRO A 326 -3.38 42.71 33.72
CA PRO A 326 -3.87 44.09 33.74
C PRO A 326 -3.30 44.92 34.90
N THR A 327 -3.11 46.22 34.69
CA THR A 327 -2.98 47.23 35.76
C THR A 327 -3.49 48.59 35.23
N PRO A 328 -4.05 49.49 36.05
CA PRO A 328 -5.41 49.52 36.59
C PRO A 328 -6.22 50.75 36.08
N THR A 329 -7.43 50.98 36.65
CA THR A 329 -8.19 52.27 36.82
C THR A 329 -9.54 52.33 36.06
N PRO A 330 -10.62 52.95 36.60
CA PRO A 330 -11.16 53.00 37.96
C PRO A 330 -12.64 52.54 38.07
N THR A 331 -13.04 52.32 39.32
CA THR A 331 -14.37 52.06 39.91
C THR A 331 -15.53 52.92 39.36
N PRO A 332 -16.75 52.34 39.27
CA PRO A 332 -17.85 52.86 40.08
C PRO A 332 -18.59 51.83 40.95
N THR A 333 -19.12 52.38 42.04
CA THR A 333 -19.68 51.86 43.30
C THR A 333 -21.14 51.35 43.17
N PRO A 334 -21.67 50.54 44.12
CA PRO A 334 -22.64 49.45 43.89
C PRO A 334 -24.09 49.76 44.31
N THR A 335 -25.00 48.80 44.13
CA THR A 335 -26.36 48.77 44.74
C THR A 335 -26.81 47.30 44.89
N PRO A 336 -27.68 46.91 45.85
CA PRO A 336 -27.32 45.99 46.93
C PRO A 336 -28.13 44.67 46.95
N THR A 337 -27.58 43.74 47.73
CA THR A 337 -28.11 42.49 48.33
C THR A 337 -29.61 42.46 48.63
N PRO A 338 -30.24 41.26 48.57
CA PRO A 338 -30.68 40.68 49.84
C PRO A 338 -30.32 39.19 50.10
N THR A 339 -30.21 38.97 51.40
CA THR A 339 -29.81 37.85 52.29
C THR A 339 -30.84 36.69 52.33
N PRO A 340 -30.46 35.47 52.82
CA PRO A 340 -31.12 34.20 52.51
C PRO A 340 -32.19 33.74 53.54
N THR A 341 -33.00 32.75 53.15
CA THR A 341 -33.97 32.05 54.02
C THR A 341 -33.55 30.57 54.22
N PRO A 342 -33.57 30.03 55.45
CA PRO A 342 -33.01 28.70 55.77
C PRO A 342 -34.06 27.55 55.87
N THR A 343 -33.54 26.32 56.03
CA THR A 343 -34.11 25.13 56.77
C THR A 343 -34.72 24.01 55.88
N PRO A 344 -34.77 22.70 56.25
CA PRO A 344 -34.13 21.92 57.34
C PRO A 344 -33.38 20.61 56.94
N THR A 345 -32.62 20.10 57.92
CA THR A 345 -32.05 18.76 58.11
C THR A 345 -33.04 17.58 58.01
N PRO A 346 -32.66 16.40 57.49
CA PRO A 346 -33.52 15.21 57.46
C PRO A 346 -33.54 14.39 58.77
N THR A 347 -34.73 13.90 59.13
CA THR A 347 -34.99 12.88 60.18
C THR A 347 -35.20 11.50 59.52
N PRO A 348 -34.68 10.39 60.06
CA PRO A 348 -34.77 9.04 59.46
C PRO A 348 -36.08 8.31 59.82
N THR A 349 -36.41 7.24 59.04
CA THR A 349 -37.29 6.05 59.30
C THR A 349 -38.26 5.80 58.12
N PRO A 350 -38.76 4.57 57.78
CA PRO A 350 -38.37 3.18 58.08
C PRO A 350 -38.09 2.31 56.83
N THR A 351 -37.52 1.12 57.07
CA THR A 351 -37.41 -0.03 56.17
C THR A 351 -38.76 -0.52 55.61
N PRO A 352 -38.90 -0.78 54.29
CA PRO A 352 -40.06 -1.49 53.74
C PRO A 352 -39.83 -3.01 53.56
N THR A 353 -40.88 -3.75 53.90
CA THR A 353 -41.19 -5.16 53.63
C THR A 353 -41.26 -5.48 52.12
N PRO A 354 -40.85 -6.68 51.65
CA PRO A 354 -40.91 -7.04 50.24
C PRO A 354 -42.36 -7.19 49.73
N THR A 355 -42.70 -6.39 48.70
CA THR A 355 -43.95 -6.44 47.93
C THR A 355 -43.67 -7.10 46.57
N PRO A 356 -44.58 -7.95 46.03
CA PRO A 356 -44.34 -8.78 44.85
C PRO A 356 -43.90 -8.00 43.61
N THR A 357 -42.97 -8.60 42.88
CA THR A 357 -42.44 -8.16 41.59
C THR A 357 -43.57 -7.74 40.65
N PRO A 358 -43.61 -6.49 40.17
CA PRO A 358 -44.53 -6.09 39.13
C PRO A 358 -44.14 -6.80 37.83
N THR A 359 -45.12 -7.45 37.20
CA THR A 359 -45.10 -7.76 35.77
C THR A 359 -44.72 -6.48 35.01
N PRO A 360 -43.77 -6.52 34.06
CA PRO A 360 -43.34 -5.32 33.36
C PRO A 360 -44.52 -4.75 32.58
N THR A 361 -45.03 -3.59 33.03
CA THR A 361 -45.81 -2.68 32.20
C THR A 361 -44.86 -2.21 31.09
N PRO A 362 -45.27 -2.29 29.80
CA PRO A 362 -44.41 -1.95 28.69
C PRO A 362 -43.93 -0.51 28.83
N THR A 363 -42.62 -0.38 29.02
CA THR A 363 -41.88 0.86 28.81
C THR A 363 -42.20 1.37 27.41
N ASP A 364 -42.45 2.68 27.32
CA ASP A 364 -42.56 3.51 26.13
C ASP A 364 -41.83 2.90 24.90
N PRO A 365 -42.46 2.78 23.71
CA PRO A 365 -41.85 2.17 22.52
C PRO A 365 -40.74 3.06 21.94
N ALA A 366 -39.61 3.13 22.63
CA ALA A 366 -38.33 3.31 22.00
C ALA A 366 -38.10 2.07 21.13
N ALA A 367 -38.15 2.27 19.81
CA ALA A 367 -37.55 1.43 18.79
C ALA A 367 -36.69 0.26 19.30
N ALA A 368 -37.14 -0.98 19.10
CA ALA A 368 -36.35 -2.17 19.43
C ALA A 368 -35.16 -2.27 18.46
N LEU A 369 -34.00 -1.78 18.88
CA LEU A 369 -32.73 -1.97 18.21
C LEU A 369 -31.98 -3.14 18.86
N SER A 370 -31.39 -4.01 18.07
CA SER A 370 -30.35 -4.95 18.52
C SER A 370 -29.00 -4.55 17.94
N ALA A 371 -27.91 -4.87 18.63
CA ALA A 371 -26.56 -4.60 18.18
C ALA A 371 -25.68 -5.85 18.38
N VAL A 372 -24.89 -6.21 17.36
CA VAL A 372 -23.95 -7.35 17.41
C VAL A 372 -22.54 -6.84 17.14
N PHE A 373 -21.62 -7.14 18.05
CA PHE A 373 -20.21 -6.76 17.95
C PHE A 373 -19.37 -7.86 17.27
N SER A 374 -18.37 -7.49 16.48
CA SER A 374 -17.38 -8.42 15.91
C SER A 374 -16.03 -7.72 15.69
N THR A 375 -14.92 -8.39 15.98
CA THR A 375 -13.57 -7.90 15.63
C THR A 375 -13.27 -8.20 14.16
N THR A 376 -12.73 -7.24 13.42
CA THR A 376 -12.45 -7.34 11.97
C THR A 376 -10.96 -7.43 11.65
N SER A 377 -10.08 -6.92 12.50
CA SER A 377 -8.61 -7.02 12.35
C SER A 377 -7.91 -6.79 13.70
N ASP A 378 -6.68 -7.25 13.88
CA ASP A 378 -5.83 -7.01 15.07
C ASP A 378 -4.35 -7.01 14.64
N TRP A 379 -3.63 -5.93 14.93
CA TRP A 379 -2.23 -5.71 14.55
C TRP A 379 -1.32 -5.48 15.78
N GLN A 380 -1.67 -6.06 16.94
CA GLN A 380 -0.91 -6.06 18.21
C GLN A 380 -0.80 -4.73 18.93
N SER A 381 -0.68 -3.60 18.22
CA SER A 381 -0.76 -2.24 18.77
C SER A 381 -2.13 -1.60 18.56
N GLY A 382 -3.10 -2.35 18.03
CA GLY A 382 -4.49 -1.95 17.81
C GLY A 382 -5.31 -3.05 17.14
N PHE A 383 -6.63 -2.85 17.05
CA PHE A 383 -7.59 -3.75 16.42
C PHE A 383 -8.68 -2.98 15.67
N GLY A 384 -9.23 -3.56 14.62
CA GLY A 384 -10.44 -3.13 13.93
C GLY A 384 -11.64 -3.94 14.42
N ALA A 385 -12.81 -3.32 14.49
CA ALA A 385 -14.05 -3.93 14.92
C ALA A 385 -15.26 -3.33 14.20
N GLN A 386 -16.37 -4.04 14.25
CA GLN A 386 -17.66 -3.63 13.70
C GLN A 386 -18.82 -3.94 14.64
N VAL A 387 -19.85 -3.11 14.57
CA VAL A 387 -21.12 -3.26 15.29
C VAL A 387 -22.26 -3.12 14.28
N VAL A 388 -23.03 -4.20 14.13
CA VAL A 388 -24.23 -4.22 13.29
C VAL A 388 -25.43 -3.86 14.15
N ILE A 389 -26.07 -2.73 13.88
CA ILE A 389 -27.27 -2.26 14.58
C ILE A 389 -28.49 -2.52 13.70
N LYS A 390 -29.42 -3.35 14.18
CA LYS A 390 -30.63 -3.75 13.45
C LYS A 390 -31.88 -3.22 14.12
N ASN A 391 -32.81 -2.68 13.33
CA ASN A 391 -34.15 -2.37 13.81
C ASN A 391 -35.06 -3.60 13.75
N THR A 392 -35.31 -4.20 14.91
CA THR A 392 -36.19 -5.36 15.08
C THR A 392 -37.64 -4.97 15.39
N GLY A 393 -37.94 -3.67 15.52
CA GLY A 393 -39.28 -3.14 15.73
C GLY A 393 -40.10 -2.98 14.45
N ASP A 394 -41.34 -2.51 14.60
CA ASP A 394 -42.31 -2.29 13.51
C ASP A 394 -42.38 -0.83 13.02
N LYS A 395 -41.60 0.07 13.62
CA LYS A 395 -41.51 1.50 13.25
C LYS A 395 -40.08 1.91 12.97
N ALA A 396 -39.91 2.89 12.07
CA ALA A 396 -38.58 3.43 11.78
C ALA A 396 -38.01 4.17 13.00
N VAL A 397 -36.71 3.98 13.23
CA VAL A 397 -35.94 4.70 14.26
C VAL A 397 -35.27 5.88 13.60
N ASP A 398 -35.42 7.09 14.15
CA ASP A 398 -34.73 8.29 13.67
C ASP A 398 -33.81 8.82 14.78
N GLY A 399 -32.57 8.34 14.75
CA GLY A 399 -31.57 8.51 15.80
C GLY A 399 -31.33 7.23 16.59
N TRP A 400 -30.08 6.81 16.66
CA TRP A 400 -29.63 5.72 17.52
C TRP A 400 -28.38 6.17 18.28
N THR A 401 -28.08 5.53 19.40
CA THR A 401 -26.90 5.80 20.21
C THR A 401 -26.34 4.47 20.66
N LEU A 402 -25.12 4.14 20.26
CA LEU A 402 -24.40 2.96 20.69
C LEU A 402 -23.40 3.38 21.77
N VAL A 403 -23.41 2.75 22.92
CA VAL A 403 -22.47 2.98 24.02
C VAL A 403 -21.70 1.69 24.26
N PHE A 404 -20.39 1.75 24.47
CA PHE A 404 -19.60 0.60 24.92
C PHE A 404 -18.32 1.05 25.62
N ASP A 405 -17.82 0.25 26.53
CA ASP A 405 -16.57 0.47 27.22
C ASP A 405 -15.43 -0.28 26.53
N LEU A 406 -14.26 0.34 26.41
CA LEU A 406 -13.02 -0.35 26.06
C LEU A 406 -12.15 -0.47 27.32
N PRO A 407 -11.99 -1.67 27.88
CA PRO A 407 -11.21 -1.85 29.11
C PRO A 407 -9.70 -1.60 28.88
N GLY A 408 -8.95 -1.37 29.96
CA GLY A 408 -7.51 -1.09 29.87
C GLY A 408 -7.20 0.31 29.32
N ALA A 409 -6.05 0.45 28.64
CA ALA A 409 -5.62 1.70 28.01
C ALA A 409 -6.02 1.81 26.52
N HIS A 410 -7.00 1.00 26.09
CA HIS A 410 -7.49 0.97 24.72
C HIS A 410 -8.27 2.25 24.37
N LYS A 411 -8.09 2.75 23.15
CA LYS A 411 -8.78 3.96 22.67
C LYS A 411 -9.20 3.78 21.23
N VAL A 412 -10.45 4.10 20.89
CA VAL A 412 -10.89 4.19 19.49
C VAL A 412 -10.03 5.21 18.75
N THR A 413 -9.35 4.79 17.69
CA THR A 413 -8.43 5.61 16.88
C THR A 413 -9.05 6.07 15.57
N SER A 414 -10.02 5.33 15.03
CA SER A 414 -10.85 5.77 13.91
C SER A 414 -12.22 5.08 13.99
N LEU A 415 -13.29 5.72 13.55
CA LEU A 415 -14.62 5.11 13.48
C LEU A 415 -15.32 5.61 12.21
N TRP A 416 -15.97 4.70 11.48
CA TRP A 416 -16.75 4.98 10.28
C TRP A 416 -18.21 4.61 10.49
N ASN A 417 -19.07 5.19 9.65
CA ASN A 417 -20.53 5.05 9.72
C ASN A 417 -21.15 5.48 11.06
N GLY A 418 -20.48 6.38 11.78
CA GLY A 418 -20.97 7.00 13.01
C GLY A 418 -20.04 8.11 13.47
N LYS A 419 -20.34 8.71 14.62
CA LYS A 419 -19.51 9.72 15.30
C LYS A 419 -19.35 9.31 16.75
N VAL A 420 -18.11 9.13 17.20
CA VAL A 420 -17.79 8.69 18.56
C VAL A 420 -17.42 9.86 19.47
N SER A 421 -17.88 9.82 20.71
CA SER A 421 -17.39 10.64 21.82
C SER A 421 -16.94 9.71 22.95
N THR A 422 -15.77 9.97 23.51
CA THR A 422 -15.16 9.09 24.52
C THR A 422 -14.99 9.84 25.84
N SER A 423 -15.43 9.23 26.94
CA SER A 423 -15.25 9.74 28.30
C SER A 423 -14.75 8.62 29.20
N GLY A 424 -13.45 8.62 29.52
CA GLY A 424 -12.82 7.50 30.21
C GLY A 424 -12.71 6.28 29.30
N THR A 425 -13.18 5.12 29.76
CA THR A 425 -13.28 3.87 28.96
C THR A 425 -14.52 3.84 28.08
N THR A 426 -15.53 4.67 28.38
CA THR A 426 -16.84 4.68 27.72
C THR A 426 -16.82 5.45 26.40
N ASN A 427 -17.27 4.80 25.34
CA ASN A 427 -17.40 5.33 23.99
C ASN A 427 -18.88 5.41 23.63
N THR A 428 -19.36 6.59 23.23
CA THR A 428 -20.72 6.85 22.78
C THR A 428 -20.71 7.20 21.30
N VAL A 429 -21.33 6.38 20.47
CA VAL A 429 -21.43 6.53 19.02
C VAL A 429 -22.83 6.97 18.62
N THR A 430 -22.92 8.04 17.85
CA THR A 430 -24.15 8.57 17.25
C THR A 430 -24.11 8.42 15.72
N PRO A 431 -25.26 8.42 15.03
CA PRO A 431 -25.32 8.20 13.60
C PRO A 431 -24.62 9.26 12.75
N ALA A 432 -24.13 8.82 11.60
CA ALA A 432 -23.90 9.70 10.47
C ALA A 432 -25.24 10.20 9.88
N SER A 433 -25.22 11.32 9.17
CA SER A 433 -26.43 11.95 8.63
C SER A 433 -27.25 11.01 7.73
N TRP A 434 -26.59 10.08 7.03
CA TRP A 434 -27.20 9.17 6.06
C TRP A 434 -27.69 7.84 6.66
N ASN A 435 -27.24 7.45 7.86
CA ASN A 435 -27.70 6.22 8.55
C ASN A 435 -28.46 6.47 9.85
N LYS A 436 -28.82 7.74 10.11
CA LYS A 436 -29.63 8.15 11.25
C LYS A 436 -30.99 7.44 11.30
N LYS A 437 -31.58 7.15 10.14
CA LYS A 437 -32.88 6.50 10.04
C LYS A 437 -32.73 5.01 9.72
N ILE A 438 -33.20 4.15 10.61
CA ILE A 438 -33.24 2.69 10.41
C ILE A 438 -34.70 2.25 10.28
N ASN A 439 -35.14 1.91 9.07
CA ASN A 439 -36.50 1.38 8.86
C ASN A 439 -36.64 -0.04 9.44
N PRO A 440 -37.87 -0.52 9.74
CA PRO A 440 -38.09 -1.88 10.22
C PRO A 440 -37.38 -2.94 9.37
N GLY A 441 -36.60 -3.81 10.00
CA GLY A 441 -35.84 -4.88 9.35
C GLY A 441 -34.55 -4.43 8.63
N GLN A 442 -34.22 -3.14 8.63
CA GLN A 442 -32.94 -2.63 8.11
C GLN A 442 -31.86 -2.63 9.17
N GLU A 443 -30.61 -2.55 8.71
CA GLU A 443 -29.40 -2.64 9.51
C GLU A 443 -28.46 -1.51 9.13
N VAL A 444 -27.67 -1.05 10.09
CA VAL A 444 -26.56 -0.12 9.87
C VAL A 444 -25.33 -0.67 10.55
N ASN A 445 -24.19 -0.59 9.86
CA ASN A 445 -22.92 -1.10 10.35
C ASN A 445 -22.05 0.06 10.78
N VAL A 446 -21.57 0.05 12.02
CA VAL A 446 -20.59 0.99 12.56
C VAL A 446 -19.28 0.25 12.69
N GLY A 447 -18.18 0.73 12.11
CA GLY A 447 -16.88 0.08 12.30
C GLY A 447 -15.87 1.04 12.90
N PHE A 448 -14.89 0.52 13.62
CA PHE A 448 -13.87 1.32 14.26
C PHE A 448 -12.55 0.58 14.43
N ASN A 449 -11.45 1.32 14.40
CA ASN A 449 -10.16 0.88 14.88
C ASN A 449 -9.96 1.39 16.30
N ALA A 450 -9.27 0.63 17.14
CA ALA A 450 -8.85 1.03 18.46
C ALA A 450 -7.40 0.60 18.72
N SER A 451 -6.67 1.39 19.50
CA SER A 451 -5.28 1.11 19.87
C SER A 451 -5.18 0.17 21.08
N THR A 452 -4.08 -0.57 21.16
CA THR A 452 -3.67 -1.35 22.33
C THR A 452 -2.32 -0.85 22.84
N SER A 453 -2.08 -0.94 24.15
CA SER A 453 -0.75 -0.67 24.70
C SER A 453 0.22 -1.81 24.34
N PRO A 454 1.53 -1.53 24.14
CA PRO A 454 2.49 -2.57 23.81
C PRO A 454 2.50 -3.69 24.86
N ASN A 455 2.40 -4.95 24.42
CA ASN A 455 2.37 -6.17 25.24
C ASN A 455 1.13 -6.40 26.13
N GLN A 456 -0.06 -6.01 25.67
CA GLN A 456 -1.33 -6.42 26.28
C GLN A 456 -2.20 -7.19 25.27
N ASP A 457 -2.85 -8.27 25.73
CA ASP A 457 -3.81 -9.03 24.93
C ASP A 457 -5.03 -8.17 24.58
N PHE A 458 -5.65 -8.42 23.42
CA PHE A 458 -6.90 -7.78 23.03
C PHE A 458 -8.02 -8.13 24.04
N VAL A 459 -8.61 -7.09 24.64
CA VAL A 459 -9.85 -7.22 25.41
C VAL A 459 -10.94 -6.45 24.66
N GLY A 460 -11.94 -7.19 24.16
CA GLY A 460 -13.06 -6.62 23.42
C GLY A 460 -13.92 -5.65 24.25
N PRO A 461 -14.84 -4.90 23.61
CA PRO A 461 -15.68 -3.96 24.32
C PRO A 461 -16.50 -4.64 25.41
N THR A 462 -16.75 -3.94 26.51
CA THR A 462 -17.66 -4.33 27.58
C THR A 462 -18.83 -3.36 27.66
N ASP A 463 -19.87 -3.69 28.43
CA ASP A 463 -20.98 -2.77 28.76
C ASP A 463 -21.61 -2.11 27.52
N CYS A 464 -21.76 -2.89 26.45
CA CYS A 464 -22.30 -2.41 25.17
C CYS A 464 -23.83 -2.27 25.24
N GLU A 465 -24.35 -1.11 24.87
CA GLU A 465 -25.79 -0.80 24.79
C GLU A 465 -26.14 0.00 23.53
N VAL A 466 -27.27 -0.28 22.87
CA VAL A 466 -27.85 0.55 21.82
C VAL A 466 -29.18 1.14 22.28
N ASN A 467 -29.27 2.47 22.35
CA ASN A 467 -30.39 3.21 22.95
C ASN A 467 -30.76 2.70 24.36
N GLY A 468 -29.77 2.25 25.13
CA GLY A 468 -29.95 1.68 26.48
C GLY A 468 -30.34 0.19 26.51
N VAL A 469 -30.32 -0.50 25.37
CA VAL A 469 -30.56 -1.95 25.28
C VAL A 469 -29.24 -2.68 25.09
N ALA A 470 -28.91 -3.63 25.96
CA ALA A 470 -27.64 -4.37 25.88
C ALA A 470 -27.41 -5.06 24.53
N CYS A 471 -26.19 -4.98 24.01
CA CYS A 471 -25.78 -5.64 22.77
C CYS A 471 -25.69 -7.16 22.94
N GLU A 472 -25.98 -7.92 21.88
CA GLU A 472 -25.81 -9.37 21.86
C GLU A 472 -24.35 -9.72 21.52
N GLY A 473 -23.76 -10.66 22.28
CA GLY A 473 -22.41 -11.19 22.00
C GLY A 473 -21.25 -10.56 22.79
N VAL A 474 -21.50 -9.58 23.66
CA VAL A 474 -20.50 -9.00 24.57
C VAL A 474 -20.64 -9.64 25.95
N THR A 475 -19.72 -10.52 26.35
CA THR A 475 -19.75 -11.10 27.71
C THR A 475 -18.99 -10.20 28.69
N PRO A 476 -19.58 -9.73 29.80
CA PRO A 476 -18.88 -8.88 30.76
C PRO A 476 -17.81 -9.68 31.54
N GLN A 477 -16.57 -9.17 31.58
CA GLN A 477 -15.47 -9.75 32.35
C GLN A 477 -15.52 -9.26 33.82
N PRO A 478 -15.63 -10.13 34.84
CA PRO A 478 -15.66 -9.70 36.24
C PRO A 478 -14.26 -9.33 36.78
N SER A 479 -14.20 -8.25 37.57
CA SER A 479 -13.01 -7.73 38.28
C SER A 479 -12.46 -8.70 39.35
N PRO A 480 -11.13 -8.79 39.58
CA PRO A 480 -10.53 -9.82 40.43
C PRO A 480 -10.80 -9.57 41.93
N THR A 481 -11.48 -10.52 42.58
CA THR A 481 -11.61 -10.63 44.05
C THR A 481 -10.82 -11.87 44.51
N PRO A 482 -10.10 -11.83 45.65
CA PRO A 482 -9.14 -12.86 46.05
C PRO A 482 -9.72 -14.27 46.17
N THR A 483 -8.93 -15.23 45.72
CA THR A 483 -9.16 -16.67 45.67
C THR A 483 -9.66 -17.28 46.98
N PRO A 484 -10.86 -17.90 46.99
CA PRO A 484 -11.17 -18.95 47.96
C PRO A 484 -10.83 -20.35 47.41
N THR A 485 -10.21 -21.14 48.29
CA THR A 485 -9.79 -22.53 48.18
C THR A 485 -10.84 -23.48 47.55
N PRO A 486 -10.42 -24.45 46.70
CA PRO A 486 -11.35 -25.33 46.00
C PRO A 486 -12.05 -26.33 46.95
N THR A 487 -13.38 -26.42 46.82
CA THR A 487 -14.20 -27.53 47.30
C THR A 487 -14.61 -28.39 46.09
N PRO A 488 -14.54 -29.73 46.16
CA PRO A 488 -14.71 -30.60 45.00
C PRO A 488 -16.16 -30.66 44.48
N THR A 489 -16.32 -30.57 43.15
CA THR A 489 -17.59 -30.73 42.44
C THR A 489 -17.82 -32.21 42.06
N PRO A 490 -19.06 -32.73 42.20
CA PRO A 490 -19.40 -34.14 41.98
C PRO A 490 -19.45 -34.59 40.51
N THR A 491 -19.25 -35.91 40.36
CA THR A 491 -19.28 -36.76 39.16
C THR A 491 -20.54 -36.58 38.27
N PRO A 492 -20.41 -36.56 36.93
CA PRO A 492 -21.56 -36.50 36.02
C PRO A 492 -22.32 -37.83 35.94
N THR A 493 -23.65 -37.74 36.02
CA THR A 493 -24.62 -38.82 35.78
C THR A 493 -24.90 -38.97 34.28
N ALA A 494 -25.00 -40.21 33.81
CA ALA A 494 -25.22 -40.58 32.41
C ALA A 494 -26.61 -40.17 31.87
N THR A 495 -26.62 -39.62 30.65
CA THR A 495 -27.83 -39.36 29.84
C THR A 495 -28.21 -40.60 29.02
N PRO A 496 -29.51 -40.96 28.91
CA PRO A 496 -29.95 -42.19 28.25
C PRO A 496 -29.84 -42.17 26.71
N THR A 497 -29.54 -43.36 26.19
CA THR A 497 -29.40 -43.76 24.78
C THR A 497 -30.71 -43.64 23.96
N PRO A 498 -30.68 -43.11 22.71
CA PRO A 498 -31.80 -43.23 21.78
C PRO A 498 -31.85 -44.60 21.07
N THR A 499 -33.06 -45.17 21.01
CA THR A 499 -33.47 -46.42 20.37
C THR A 499 -33.33 -46.39 18.83
N PRO A 500 -32.92 -47.51 18.17
CA PRO A 500 -32.79 -47.57 16.70
C PRO A 500 -34.15 -47.74 15.99
N THR A 501 -34.35 -46.96 14.91
CA THR A 501 -35.49 -47.07 13.98
C THR A 501 -35.08 -47.79 12.69
N ALA A 502 -36.01 -48.59 12.15
CA ALA A 502 -35.82 -49.66 11.18
C ALA A 502 -35.45 -49.25 9.75
N THR A 503 -34.68 -50.15 9.12
CA THR A 503 -34.28 -50.27 7.71
C THR A 503 -35.47 -50.41 6.75
N PRO A 504 -35.46 -49.72 5.59
CA PRO A 504 -36.19 -50.16 4.40
C PRO A 504 -35.29 -50.85 3.35
N THR A 505 -35.89 -51.87 2.74
CA THR A 505 -35.37 -52.93 1.87
C THR A 505 -35.10 -52.49 0.42
N THR A 506 -34.14 -53.17 -0.22
CA THR A 506 -33.73 -53.10 -1.65
C THR A 506 -34.71 -53.76 -2.62
N THR A 507 -34.97 -53.19 -3.81
CA THR A 507 -35.28 -53.91 -5.08
C THR A 507 -35.16 -52.97 -6.32
N PRO A 508 -35.14 -53.45 -7.59
CA PRO A 508 -33.93 -53.65 -8.40
C PRO A 508 -33.87 -52.81 -9.71
N THR A 509 -32.68 -52.84 -10.32
CA THR A 509 -32.30 -52.36 -11.66
C THR A 509 -33.14 -52.96 -12.81
N PRO A 510 -33.40 -52.18 -13.88
CA PRO A 510 -33.54 -52.73 -15.23
C PRO A 510 -32.47 -52.24 -16.22
N THR A 511 -32.16 -53.17 -17.11
CA THR A 511 -31.09 -53.25 -18.13
C THR A 511 -31.29 -52.38 -19.38
N SER A 512 -30.19 -52.10 -20.06
CA SER A 512 -30.00 -51.40 -21.35
C SER A 512 -30.55 -52.10 -22.59
N THR A 513 -31.03 -51.32 -23.59
CA THR A 513 -31.08 -51.68 -25.03
C THR A 513 -31.24 -50.40 -25.92
N PRO A 514 -31.06 -50.43 -27.26
CA PRO A 514 -29.87 -49.93 -27.96
C PRO A 514 -30.11 -48.74 -28.94
N THR A 515 -28.99 -48.20 -29.43
CA THR A 515 -28.79 -47.15 -30.46
C THR A 515 -29.43 -47.43 -31.83
N PRO A 516 -29.98 -46.40 -32.51
CA PRO A 516 -30.14 -46.39 -33.96
C PRO A 516 -29.09 -45.52 -34.70
N THR A 517 -28.57 -46.11 -35.79
CA THR A 517 -27.62 -45.61 -36.81
C THR A 517 -28.21 -44.51 -37.72
N PRO A 518 -27.40 -43.57 -38.28
CA PRO A 518 -27.88 -42.37 -39.00
C PRO A 518 -28.32 -42.61 -40.46
N THR A 519 -29.25 -41.78 -40.95
CA THR A 519 -29.68 -41.71 -42.37
C THR A 519 -29.36 -40.32 -42.97
N ALA A 520 -29.02 -40.34 -44.26
CA ALA A 520 -28.33 -39.31 -45.03
C ALA A 520 -29.08 -37.99 -45.35
N THR A 521 -28.25 -36.98 -45.58
CA THR A 521 -28.47 -35.62 -46.10
C THR A 521 -29.21 -35.54 -47.44
N PRO A 522 -30.07 -34.52 -47.63
CA PRO A 522 -30.32 -33.94 -48.95
C PRO A 522 -29.66 -32.56 -49.14
N THR A 523 -29.02 -32.43 -50.30
CA THR A 523 -28.36 -31.24 -50.88
C THR A 523 -29.33 -30.08 -51.15
N PRO A 524 -28.98 -28.81 -50.84
CA PRO A 524 -29.72 -27.65 -51.34
C PRO A 524 -29.20 -27.13 -52.70
N THR A 525 -30.16 -26.85 -53.58
CA THR A 525 -30.02 -26.23 -54.91
C THR A 525 -29.84 -24.70 -54.83
N ALA A 526 -29.07 -24.15 -55.76
CA ALA A 526 -28.59 -22.76 -55.83
C ALA A 526 -29.60 -21.71 -56.36
N THR A 527 -29.25 -20.41 -56.15
CA THR A 527 -29.38 -19.19 -57.04
C THR A 527 -29.94 -17.94 -56.30
N PRO A 528 -29.61 -16.64 -56.61
CA PRO A 528 -28.42 -16.01 -57.20
C PRO A 528 -27.79 -14.82 -56.40
N SER A 529 -26.48 -14.62 -56.62
CA SER A 529 -25.71 -13.37 -56.86
C SER A 529 -26.16 -12.00 -56.28
N GLN A 530 -25.32 -11.45 -55.39
CA GLN A 530 -25.06 -10.00 -55.28
C GLN A 530 -23.56 -9.70 -55.38
N SER A 531 -23.26 -8.52 -55.94
CA SER A 531 -21.99 -7.97 -56.42
C SER A 531 -20.80 -8.02 -55.43
N PRO A 532 -19.54 -8.15 -55.91
CA PRO A 532 -18.38 -8.31 -55.03
C PRO A 532 -17.93 -7.00 -54.36
N THR A 533 -17.87 -7.04 -53.03
CA THR A 533 -17.11 -6.13 -52.16
C THR A 533 -15.62 -6.55 -52.18
N PRO A 534 -14.64 -5.63 -52.13
CA PRO A 534 -13.22 -5.94 -52.31
C PRO A 534 -12.68 -6.98 -51.33
N THR A 535 -11.91 -7.92 -51.88
CA THR A 535 -11.23 -9.00 -51.16
C THR A 535 -10.26 -8.45 -50.11
N VAL A 536 -10.60 -8.62 -48.84
CA VAL A 536 -9.66 -8.51 -47.73
C VAL A 536 -8.70 -9.69 -47.83
N THR A 537 -7.40 -9.42 -47.91
CA THR A 537 -6.37 -10.45 -47.78
C THR A 537 -6.50 -11.08 -46.40
N PRO A 538 -6.61 -12.41 -46.24
CA PRO A 538 -6.73 -13.02 -44.93
C PRO A 538 -5.52 -12.65 -44.07
N SER A 539 -5.78 -12.04 -42.92
CA SER A 539 -4.82 -11.91 -41.83
C SER A 539 -4.31 -13.32 -41.48
N PRO A 540 -3.01 -13.52 -41.19
CA PRO A 540 -2.49 -14.83 -40.84
C PRO A 540 -3.26 -15.37 -39.63
N THR A 541 -4.06 -16.40 -39.85
CA THR A 541 -4.60 -17.23 -38.76
C THR A 541 -3.40 -17.84 -38.03
N PRO A 542 -3.32 -17.77 -36.70
CA PRO A 542 -2.29 -18.49 -35.98
C PRO A 542 -2.43 -19.96 -36.36
N THR A 543 -1.41 -20.47 -37.04
CA THR A 543 -1.24 -21.91 -37.16
C THR A 543 -0.94 -22.36 -35.74
N SER A 544 -1.91 -23.00 -35.08
CA SER A 544 -1.60 -23.79 -33.89
C SER A 544 -0.50 -24.74 -34.32
N THR A 545 0.70 -24.54 -33.81
CA THR A 545 1.77 -25.51 -33.99
C THR A 545 1.42 -26.64 -33.05
N PRO A 546 1.05 -27.84 -33.55
CA PRO A 546 0.98 -29.01 -32.69
C PRO A 546 2.45 -29.29 -32.28
N GLY A 547 2.81 -28.87 -31.07
CA GLY A 547 4.18 -28.93 -30.54
C GLY A 547 4.80 -27.59 -30.09
N GLY A 548 4.02 -26.53 -29.80
CA GLY A 548 4.55 -25.29 -29.22
C GLY A 548 4.93 -25.44 -27.74
N ASP A 549 5.97 -24.72 -27.30
CA ASP A 549 6.40 -24.68 -25.90
C ASP A 549 5.24 -24.28 -24.97
N ALA A 550 5.08 -25.01 -23.86
CA ALA A 550 4.07 -24.71 -22.85
C ALA A 550 4.16 -23.26 -22.36
N ALA A 551 3.00 -22.62 -22.13
CA ALA A 551 2.91 -21.26 -21.64
C ALA A 551 3.49 -21.15 -20.22
N ARG A 552 4.32 -20.13 -20.00
CA ARG A 552 4.92 -19.77 -18.72
C ARG A 552 4.75 -18.26 -18.57
N VAL A 553 3.66 -17.86 -17.94
CA VAL A 553 3.21 -16.47 -17.82
C VAL A 553 3.62 -15.94 -16.44
N GLY A 554 4.30 -14.79 -16.38
CA GLY A 554 4.69 -14.19 -15.10
C GLY A 554 4.19 -12.76 -14.93
N TYR A 555 3.62 -12.45 -13.78
CA TYR A 555 3.22 -11.07 -13.45
C TYR A 555 4.38 -10.28 -12.83
N PHE A 556 4.69 -9.14 -13.44
CA PHE A 556 5.59 -8.12 -12.91
C PHE A 556 4.76 -6.95 -12.36
N THR A 557 4.93 -6.63 -11.09
CA THR A 557 4.19 -5.57 -10.40
C THR A 557 4.82 -4.20 -10.65
N GLN A 558 4.02 -3.22 -11.10
CA GLN A 558 4.42 -1.82 -11.33
C GLN A 558 5.12 -1.24 -10.09
N TRP A 559 4.53 -1.47 -8.92
CA TRP A 559 5.03 -0.98 -7.63
C TRP A 559 6.20 -1.80 -7.06
N GLY A 560 6.61 -2.90 -7.70
CA GLY A 560 7.70 -3.76 -7.27
C GLY A 560 9.04 -3.04 -7.15
N ILE A 561 9.23 -1.96 -7.91
CA ILE A 561 10.47 -1.18 -7.94
C ILE A 561 10.72 -0.31 -6.69
N TYR A 562 9.75 -0.22 -5.77
CA TYR A 562 9.84 0.61 -4.56
C TYR A 562 10.30 -0.20 -3.34
N ALA A 563 9.43 -0.41 -2.34
CA ALA A 563 9.77 -1.10 -1.11
C ALA A 563 10.20 -2.57 -1.32
N ARG A 564 9.73 -3.18 -2.42
CA ARG A 564 10.15 -4.53 -2.83
C ARG A 564 11.53 -4.55 -3.50
N ASN A 565 12.00 -3.39 -3.98
CA ASN A 565 13.29 -3.21 -4.66
C ASN A 565 13.53 -4.27 -5.75
N TYR A 566 12.48 -4.58 -6.51
CA TYR A 566 12.47 -5.59 -7.57
C TYR A 566 12.28 -4.91 -8.92
N PHE A 567 13.33 -4.91 -9.73
CA PHE A 567 13.40 -4.28 -11.04
C PHE A 567 13.23 -5.32 -12.15
N VAL A 568 12.92 -4.89 -13.38
CA VAL A 568 12.89 -5.76 -14.56
C VAL A 568 14.24 -6.47 -14.77
N LYS A 569 15.36 -5.83 -14.40
CA LYS A 569 16.69 -6.45 -14.36
C LYS A 569 16.74 -7.72 -13.50
N ASN A 570 16.00 -7.80 -12.40
CA ASN A 570 15.99 -9.00 -11.57
C ASN A 570 15.34 -10.19 -12.30
N VAL A 571 14.40 -9.94 -13.21
CA VAL A 571 13.82 -10.99 -14.08
C VAL A 571 14.88 -11.54 -15.05
N ASP A 572 15.80 -10.71 -15.50
CA ASP A 572 16.96 -11.14 -16.31
C ASP A 572 18.00 -11.90 -15.48
N GLU A 573 18.49 -11.30 -14.39
CA GLU A 573 19.59 -11.85 -13.58
C GLU A 573 19.24 -13.16 -12.88
N SER A 574 17.98 -13.34 -12.48
CA SER A 574 17.48 -14.60 -11.91
C SER A 574 17.36 -15.71 -12.95
N GLY A 575 17.41 -15.39 -14.25
CA GLY A 575 17.15 -16.33 -15.35
C GLY A 575 15.67 -16.54 -15.66
N GLN A 576 14.75 -15.90 -14.92
CA GLN A 576 13.30 -16.01 -15.16
C GLN A 576 12.91 -15.62 -16.59
N ALA A 577 13.50 -14.55 -17.14
CA ALA A 577 13.18 -14.08 -18.49
C ALA A 577 13.44 -15.12 -19.59
N SER A 578 14.45 -15.98 -19.40
CA SER A 578 14.76 -17.06 -20.33
C SER A 578 13.72 -18.19 -20.30
N ALA A 579 13.14 -18.45 -19.13
CA ALA A 579 12.13 -19.47 -18.90
C ALA A 579 10.72 -19.01 -19.32
N LEU A 580 10.39 -17.74 -19.13
CA LEU A 580 9.06 -17.21 -19.41
C LEU A 580 8.75 -17.15 -20.91
N THR A 581 7.47 -17.34 -21.25
CA THR A 581 6.95 -17.08 -22.61
C THR A 581 6.17 -15.76 -22.66
N HIS A 582 5.52 -15.39 -21.56
CA HIS A 582 4.81 -14.12 -21.42
C HIS A 582 5.16 -13.45 -20.08
N LEU A 583 5.25 -12.12 -20.09
CA LEU A 583 5.38 -11.28 -18.91
C LEU A 583 4.22 -10.28 -18.89
N ASN A 584 3.31 -10.41 -17.93
CA ASN A 584 2.18 -9.51 -17.73
C ASN A 584 2.60 -8.37 -16.82
N TYR A 585 2.58 -7.13 -17.31
CA TYR A 585 2.82 -5.94 -16.51
C TYR A 585 1.53 -5.53 -15.79
N ALA A 586 1.58 -5.53 -14.46
CA ALA A 586 0.46 -5.23 -13.58
C ALA A 586 0.59 -3.83 -12.98
N PHE A 587 -0.32 -2.89 -13.21
CA PHE A 587 -1.51 -2.97 -14.06
C PHE A 587 -1.71 -1.65 -14.83
N GLY A 588 -2.53 -1.71 -15.88
CA GLY A 588 -3.15 -0.54 -16.48
C GLY A 588 -4.53 -0.29 -15.90
N ASN A 589 -4.86 0.97 -15.61
CA ASN A 589 -6.16 1.35 -15.04
C ASN A 589 -7.16 1.86 -16.10
N ILE A 590 -8.43 1.93 -15.72
CA ILE A 590 -9.55 2.46 -16.51
C ILE A 590 -10.01 3.78 -15.87
N SER A 591 -10.02 4.85 -16.65
CA SER A 591 -10.42 6.17 -16.19
C SER A 591 -11.92 6.23 -15.88
N ASP A 592 -12.34 7.26 -15.13
CA ASP A 592 -13.75 7.57 -14.94
C ASP A 592 -14.47 7.92 -16.27
N SER A 593 -13.73 8.29 -17.32
CA SER A 593 -14.25 8.50 -18.67
C SER A 593 -14.37 7.21 -19.51
N GLY A 594 -13.98 6.06 -18.96
CA GLY A 594 -14.06 4.75 -19.61
C GLY A 594 -12.96 4.50 -20.65
N GLU A 595 -11.76 5.01 -20.42
CA GLU A 595 -10.60 4.87 -21.29
C GLU A 595 -9.41 4.27 -20.54
N CYS A 596 -8.56 3.53 -21.24
CA CYS A 596 -7.21 3.28 -20.73
C CYS A 596 -6.47 4.61 -20.63
N TYR A 597 -5.79 4.80 -19.52
CA TYR A 597 -5.07 6.04 -19.24
C TYR A 597 -3.86 5.76 -18.33
N ILE A 598 -2.89 6.68 -18.36
CA ILE A 598 -1.79 6.70 -17.39
C ILE A 598 -1.75 8.10 -16.78
N VAL A 599 -1.69 8.15 -15.46
CA VAL A 599 -1.52 9.36 -14.63
C VAL A 599 -0.49 9.08 -13.56
N ASN A 600 0.01 10.13 -12.90
CA ASN A 600 0.82 10.00 -11.70
C ASN A 600 0.01 10.44 -10.48
N GLN A 601 -0.85 9.56 -9.99
CA GLN A 601 -1.78 9.84 -8.89
C GLN A 601 -2.07 8.58 -8.09
N THR A 602 -1.82 8.62 -6.77
CA THR A 602 -2.02 7.48 -5.87
C THR A 602 -3.43 6.89 -6.01
N GLY A 603 -3.51 5.56 -6.06
CA GLY A 603 -4.75 4.81 -6.24
C GLY A 603 -5.36 4.87 -7.65
N LYS A 604 -4.80 5.69 -8.55
CA LYS A 604 -5.29 5.90 -9.92
C LYS A 604 -4.26 5.50 -10.99
N GLY A 605 -2.97 5.70 -10.76
CA GLY A 605 -1.88 5.27 -11.65
C GLY A 605 -0.52 5.81 -11.21
N ASP A 606 0.55 5.25 -11.77
CA ASP A 606 1.94 5.60 -11.45
C ASP A 606 2.79 5.75 -12.73
N ALA A 607 2.59 6.86 -13.43
CA ALA A 607 3.37 7.21 -14.63
C ALA A 607 4.88 7.27 -14.36
N TRP A 608 5.27 7.58 -13.12
CA TRP A 608 6.66 7.60 -12.71
C TRP A 608 7.28 6.21 -12.77
N ALA A 609 6.66 5.19 -12.17
CA ALA A 609 7.13 3.82 -12.30
C ALA A 609 7.08 3.33 -13.76
N ASP A 610 6.01 3.66 -14.49
CA ASP A 610 5.78 3.18 -15.84
C ASP A 610 6.85 3.66 -16.82
N TYR A 611 7.04 4.98 -16.94
CA TYR A 611 7.93 5.56 -17.96
C TYR A 611 8.66 6.86 -17.57
N GLY A 612 8.46 7.38 -16.35
CA GLY A 612 9.12 8.59 -15.87
C GLY A 612 10.48 8.35 -15.20
N ARG A 613 10.59 7.32 -14.36
CA ARG A 613 11.77 7.06 -13.53
C ARG A 613 12.98 6.70 -14.38
N SER A 614 14.09 7.41 -14.21
CA SER A 614 15.37 7.03 -14.82
C SER A 614 16.03 5.90 -14.02
N PHE A 615 16.53 4.88 -14.71
CA PHE A 615 17.27 3.76 -14.11
C PHE A 615 18.78 3.99 -14.27
N THR A 616 19.54 3.70 -13.22
CA THR A 616 21.01 3.68 -13.31
C THR A 616 21.48 2.48 -14.12
N ALA A 617 22.73 2.49 -14.60
CA ALA A 617 23.36 1.32 -15.23
C ALA A 617 23.32 0.06 -14.35
N ALA A 618 23.36 0.22 -13.03
CA ALA A 618 23.25 -0.89 -12.09
C ALA A 618 21.82 -1.46 -12.03
N GLN A 619 20.79 -0.65 -12.30
CA GLN A 619 19.39 -1.07 -12.25
C GLN A 619 18.83 -1.46 -13.64
N SER A 620 19.48 -1.04 -14.73
CA SER A 620 19.00 -1.32 -16.07
C SER A 620 19.37 -2.72 -16.57
N VAL A 621 18.52 -3.26 -17.44
CA VAL A 621 18.64 -4.60 -18.03
C VAL A 621 19.86 -4.66 -18.96
N ASP A 622 20.09 -3.63 -19.76
CA ASP A 622 21.21 -3.58 -20.70
C ASP A 622 22.55 -3.11 -20.07
N GLY A 623 22.51 -2.67 -18.80
CA GLY A 623 23.67 -2.15 -18.09
C GLY A 623 24.04 -0.70 -18.47
N VAL A 624 23.17 0.01 -19.17
CA VAL A 624 23.32 1.41 -19.56
C VAL A 624 22.33 2.27 -18.77
N ALA A 625 22.78 3.39 -18.21
CA ALA A 625 21.89 4.29 -17.48
C ALA A 625 20.93 5.00 -18.45
N ASP A 626 19.67 5.17 -18.03
CA ASP A 626 18.73 6.03 -18.73
C ASP A 626 19.26 7.47 -18.74
N THR A 627 19.08 8.14 -19.87
CA THR A 627 19.30 9.58 -20.02
C THR A 627 18.00 10.33 -19.75
N TRP A 628 18.07 11.51 -19.13
CA TRP A 628 16.87 12.28 -18.81
C TRP A 628 16.05 12.66 -20.04
N SER A 629 16.71 12.86 -21.19
CA SER A 629 16.08 13.32 -22.44
C SER A 629 15.43 12.21 -23.26
N GLN A 630 15.56 10.94 -22.87
CA GLN A 630 14.99 9.87 -23.68
C GLN A 630 13.46 9.82 -23.50
N PRO A 631 12.71 9.59 -24.59
CA PRO A 631 11.26 9.66 -24.57
C PRO A 631 10.59 8.50 -23.81
N LEU A 632 11.34 7.44 -23.47
CA LEU A 632 10.82 6.29 -22.73
C LEU A 632 11.83 5.88 -21.66
N ARG A 633 11.46 5.95 -20.38
CA ARG A 633 12.25 5.48 -19.24
C ARG A 633 11.43 4.44 -18.47
N GLY A 634 11.62 4.31 -17.16
CA GLY A 634 10.78 3.52 -16.27
C GLY A 634 10.79 2.04 -16.58
N ASN A 635 9.84 1.32 -15.99
CA ASN A 635 9.64 -0.10 -16.26
C ASN A 635 9.42 -0.39 -17.76
N PHE A 636 8.77 0.51 -18.49
CA PHE A 636 8.47 0.32 -19.92
C PHE A 636 9.73 0.29 -20.77
N ASN A 637 10.72 1.17 -20.52
CA ASN A 637 12.00 1.08 -21.21
C ASN A 637 12.72 -0.23 -20.86
N GLN A 638 12.70 -0.60 -19.58
CA GLN A 638 13.37 -1.81 -19.11
C GLN A 638 12.75 -3.10 -19.67
N LEU A 639 11.42 -3.14 -19.86
CA LEU A 639 10.74 -4.24 -20.57
C LEU A 639 11.16 -4.31 -22.05
N LYS A 640 11.35 -3.16 -22.70
CA LYS A 640 11.81 -3.09 -24.08
C LYS A 640 13.25 -3.60 -24.22
N GLU A 641 14.13 -3.26 -23.29
CA GLU A 641 15.48 -3.81 -23.19
C GLU A 641 15.47 -5.33 -22.94
N LEU A 642 14.61 -5.79 -22.02
CA LEU A 642 14.46 -7.22 -21.72
C LEU A 642 14.04 -8.01 -22.97
N LYS A 643 13.07 -7.51 -23.73
CA LYS A 643 12.66 -8.13 -25.00
C LYS A 643 13.74 -8.12 -26.08
N ALA A 644 14.57 -7.08 -26.12
CA ALA A 644 15.71 -7.06 -27.03
C ALA A 644 16.70 -8.19 -26.71
N LYS A 645 16.86 -8.54 -25.43
CA LYS A 645 17.68 -9.66 -24.96
C LYS A 645 17.00 -11.02 -25.13
N TYR A 646 15.68 -11.09 -25.00
CA TYR A 646 14.87 -12.30 -25.08
C TYR A 646 13.75 -12.16 -26.14
N PRO A 647 14.06 -12.29 -27.45
CA PRO A 647 13.09 -12.03 -28.52
C PRO A 647 11.88 -12.98 -28.54
N HIS A 648 11.92 -14.10 -27.81
CA HIS A 648 10.80 -15.02 -27.65
C HIS A 648 9.79 -14.57 -26.59
N LEU A 649 10.20 -13.71 -25.65
CA LEU A 649 9.37 -13.24 -24.56
C LEU A 649 8.37 -12.20 -25.07
N LYS A 650 7.09 -12.44 -24.81
CA LYS A 650 6.01 -11.47 -25.07
C LYS A 650 5.73 -10.68 -23.81
N THR A 651 5.77 -9.35 -23.86
CA THR A 651 5.31 -8.55 -22.71
C THR A 651 3.90 -8.05 -22.97
N MET A 652 3.01 -8.27 -22.01
CA MET A 652 1.58 -7.96 -22.08
C MET A 652 1.26 -6.83 -21.10
N ILE A 653 0.34 -5.95 -21.43
CA ILE A 653 -0.24 -5.04 -20.44
C ILE A 653 -1.47 -5.73 -19.83
N SER A 654 -1.48 -5.92 -18.50
CA SER A 654 -2.65 -6.44 -17.79
C SER A 654 -3.52 -5.29 -17.31
N LEU A 655 -4.78 -5.28 -17.73
CA LEU A 655 -5.74 -4.22 -17.40
C LEU A 655 -6.60 -4.66 -16.23
N GLY A 656 -6.69 -3.82 -15.19
CA GLY A 656 -7.52 -4.07 -14.01
C GLY A 656 -6.77 -4.68 -12.83
N GLY A 657 -7.07 -5.95 -12.53
CA GLY A 657 -6.76 -6.60 -11.26
C GLY A 657 -7.78 -6.27 -10.17
N TRP A 658 -7.54 -6.80 -8.97
CA TRP A 658 -8.45 -6.69 -7.82
C TRP A 658 -8.95 -5.26 -7.56
N THR A 659 -8.03 -4.29 -7.48
CA THR A 659 -8.34 -2.90 -7.10
C THR A 659 -8.91 -2.05 -8.24
N TRP A 660 -8.52 -2.32 -9.49
CA TRP A 660 -8.84 -1.47 -10.63
C TRP A 660 -9.91 -2.07 -11.56
N SER A 661 -10.66 -3.06 -11.07
CA SER A 661 -11.77 -3.68 -11.80
C SER A 661 -13.09 -2.90 -11.79
N GLY A 662 -13.22 -1.85 -10.98
CA GLY A 662 -14.50 -1.18 -10.71
C GLY A 662 -15.21 -0.55 -11.91
N LYS A 663 -14.50 -0.31 -13.02
CA LYS A 663 -15.05 0.31 -14.25
C LYS A 663 -15.36 -0.66 -15.38
N PHE A 664 -14.97 -1.94 -15.27
CA PHE A 664 -15.17 -2.88 -16.37
C PHE A 664 -16.63 -3.04 -16.78
N SER A 665 -17.54 -3.16 -15.82
CA SER A 665 -18.97 -3.29 -16.12
C SER A 665 -19.51 -2.08 -16.90
N ASP A 666 -19.00 -0.87 -16.63
CA ASP A 666 -19.41 0.34 -17.35
C ASP A 666 -18.85 0.38 -18.77
N VAL A 667 -17.55 0.09 -18.95
CA VAL A 667 -16.94 0.10 -20.29
C VAL A 667 -17.44 -1.05 -21.17
N ALA A 668 -17.83 -2.17 -20.56
CA ALA A 668 -18.37 -3.32 -21.28
C ALA A 668 -19.84 -3.16 -21.71
N LEU A 669 -20.59 -2.24 -21.09
CA LEU A 669 -22.06 -2.17 -21.15
C LEU A 669 -22.64 -1.99 -22.55
N THR A 670 -22.08 -1.08 -23.35
CA THR A 670 -22.61 -0.73 -24.68
C THR A 670 -21.58 -0.98 -25.76
N GLN A 671 -22.01 -1.11 -27.01
CA GLN A 671 -21.06 -1.20 -28.13
C GLN A 671 -20.13 0.03 -28.18
N GLN A 672 -20.69 1.23 -28.02
CA GLN A 672 -19.92 2.47 -28.08
C GLN A 672 -18.88 2.58 -26.94
N SER A 673 -19.25 2.19 -25.71
CA SER A 673 -18.32 2.19 -24.58
C SER A 673 -17.20 1.17 -24.77
N ARG A 674 -17.52 -0.03 -25.30
CA ARG A 674 -16.52 -1.05 -25.64
C ARG A 674 -15.54 -0.57 -26.70
N GLU A 675 -16.07 -0.04 -27.81
CA GLU A 675 -15.25 0.47 -28.91
C GLU A 675 -14.32 1.60 -28.44
N LYS A 676 -14.83 2.52 -27.61
CA LYS A 676 -14.06 3.61 -27.02
C LYS A 676 -12.93 3.08 -26.13
N PHE A 677 -13.27 2.22 -25.17
CA PHE A 677 -12.31 1.66 -24.24
C PHE A 677 -11.21 0.88 -24.97
N VAL A 678 -11.58 -0.08 -25.83
CA VAL A 678 -10.63 -0.90 -26.59
C VAL A 678 -9.71 -0.03 -27.45
N SER A 679 -10.26 0.95 -28.16
CA SER A 679 -9.46 1.85 -29.01
C SER A 679 -8.44 2.64 -28.19
N SER A 680 -8.84 3.17 -27.02
CA SER A 680 -7.93 3.91 -26.13
C SER A 680 -6.79 3.03 -25.60
N CYS A 681 -7.05 1.77 -25.26
CA CYS A 681 -6.02 0.84 -24.77
C CYS A 681 -5.01 0.48 -25.86
N ILE A 682 -5.47 0.23 -27.10
CA ILE A 682 -4.59 -0.03 -28.23
C ILE A 682 -3.76 1.22 -28.56
N ASP A 683 -4.35 2.41 -28.49
CA ASP A 683 -3.64 3.67 -28.75
C ASP A 683 -2.54 3.93 -27.71
N LEU A 684 -2.88 3.79 -26.43
CA LEU A 684 -1.96 4.05 -25.34
C LEU A 684 -0.82 3.01 -25.28
N TYR A 685 -1.16 1.73 -25.24
CA TYR A 685 -0.19 0.68 -24.91
C TYR A 685 0.45 0.01 -26.12
N LEU A 686 -0.27 -0.20 -27.23
CA LEU A 686 0.28 -0.88 -28.41
C LEU A 686 0.89 0.09 -29.42
N LYS A 687 0.19 1.19 -29.74
CA LYS A 687 0.79 2.27 -30.53
C LYS A 687 1.80 3.07 -29.71
N GLY A 688 1.70 3.02 -28.38
CA GLY A 688 2.68 3.63 -27.47
C GLY A 688 2.54 5.15 -27.38
N ASN A 689 1.33 5.69 -27.55
CA ASN A 689 1.07 7.12 -27.45
C ASN A 689 0.96 7.54 -25.98
N LEU A 690 2.08 7.49 -25.26
CA LEU A 690 2.12 7.86 -23.85
C LEU A 690 1.90 9.37 -23.68
N PRO A 691 1.15 9.82 -22.65
CA PRO A 691 1.13 11.23 -22.26
C PRO A 691 2.54 11.74 -21.97
N VAL A 692 2.78 13.03 -22.18
CA VAL A 692 4.04 13.63 -21.76
C VAL A 692 4.03 13.82 -20.24
N PHE A 693 5.01 13.26 -19.57
CA PHE A 693 5.19 13.33 -18.13
C PHE A 693 6.67 13.39 -17.79
N ASP A 694 7.07 14.36 -16.97
CA ASP A 694 8.47 14.56 -16.55
C ASP A 694 9.49 14.59 -17.71
N GLY A 695 9.12 15.19 -18.85
CA GLY A 695 9.99 15.22 -20.04
C GLY A 695 10.13 13.89 -20.80
N ALA A 696 9.49 12.81 -20.33
CA ALA A 696 9.32 11.56 -21.06
C ALA A 696 7.90 11.44 -21.63
N GLY A 697 7.68 10.45 -22.49
CA GLY A 697 6.42 10.20 -23.18
C GLY A 697 6.32 10.91 -24.54
N GLY A 698 5.10 10.99 -25.06
CA GLY A 698 4.77 11.52 -26.38
C GLY A 698 4.37 10.45 -27.41
N PRO A 699 3.91 10.86 -28.60
CA PRO A 699 3.41 9.94 -29.62
C PRO A 699 4.42 8.86 -30.00
N GLY A 700 4.01 7.59 -29.92
CA GLY A 700 4.84 6.44 -30.24
C GLY A 700 6.02 6.15 -29.31
N SER A 701 6.20 6.91 -28.22
CA SER A 701 7.31 6.72 -27.28
C SER A 701 7.33 5.31 -26.66
N GLY A 702 6.17 4.78 -26.30
CA GLY A 702 5.99 3.42 -25.77
C GLY A 702 5.88 2.32 -26.84
N ALA A 703 6.06 2.64 -28.13
CA ALA A 703 5.83 1.67 -29.20
C ALA A 703 6.80 0.48 -29.09
N GLY A 704 6.23 -0.73 -29.21
CA GLY A 704 6.97 -1.99 -29.12
C GLY A 704 7.30 -2.45 -27.71
N VAL A 705 6.90 -1.71 -26.67
CA VAL A 705 6.92 -2.21 -25.29
C VAL A 705 6.01 -3.43 -25.23
N PHE A 706 4.71 -3.29 -25.45
CA PHE A 706 3.76 -4.41 -25.33
C PHE A 706 3.48 -5.13 -26.66
N ASP A 707 3.33 -6.46 -26.58
CA ASP A 707 2.97 -7.35 -27.69
C ASP A 707 1.50 -7.73 -27.70
N GLY A 708 0.76 -7.46 -26.62
CA GLY A 708 -0.64 -7.82 -26.47
C GLY A 708 -1.25 -7.27 -25.20
N ILE A 709 -2.51 -7.66 -24.96
CA ILE A 709 -3.32 -7.19 -23.83
C ILE A 709 -3.82 -8.40 -23.04
N ASP A 710 -3.73 -8.29 -21.72
CA ASP A 710 -4.33 -9.20 -20.75
C ASP A 710 -5.48 -8.50 -20.03
N ILE A 711 -6.63 -9.15 -19.90
CA ILE A 711 -7.81 -8.60 -19.23
C ILE A 711 -7.98 -9.28 -17.87
N ASP A 712 -7.95 -8.50 -16.80
CA ASP A 712 -8.11 -8.99 -15.44
C ASP A 712 -9.29 -8.28 -14.77
N TRP A 713 -10.51 -8.66 -15.18
CA TRP A 713 -11.76 -8.17 -14.59
C TRP A 713 -12.18 -9.08 -13.43
N GLU A 714 -12.20 -8.52 -12.23
CA GLU A 714 -12.57 -9.20 -10.99
C GLU A 714 -13.86 -8.61 -10.36
N TYR A 715 -15.07 -9.12 -10.67
CA TYR A 715 -15.38 -10.17 -11.66
C TYR A 715 -16.62 -9.84 -12.50
N PRO A 716 -16.74 -10.37 -13.74
CA PRO A 716 -17.95 -10.23 -14.53
C PRO A 716 -19.16 -10.87 -13.83
N ALA A 717 -20.24 -10.11 -13.67
CA ALA A 717 -21.53 -10.57 -13.11
C ALA A 717 -21.44 -11.26 -11.74
N SER A 718 -20.38 -10.99 -10.98
CA SER A 718 -20.16 -11.50 -9.63
C SER A 718 -19.37 -10.50 -8.79
N ASP A 719 -19.54 -10.56 -7.47
CA ASP A 719 -18.87 -9.66 -6.53
C ASP A 719 -17.34 -9.81 -6.60
N GLY A 720 -16.63 -8.68 -6.65
CA GLY A 720 -15.17 -8.59 -6.47
C GLY A 720 -14.85 -7.73 -5.25
N LEU A 721 -13.92 -6.78 -5.41
CA LEU A 721 -13.71 -5.75 -4.40
C LEU A 721 -15.04 -4.99 -4.15
N PRO A 722 -15.44 -4.78 -2.87
CA PRO A 722 -16.64 -4.02 -2.55
C PRO A 722 -16.63 -2.63 -3.19
N GLY A 723 -17.72 -2.28 -3.88
CA GLY A 723 -17.85 -1.04 -4.64
C GLY A 723 -17.73 -1.22 -6.16
N ASN A 724 -17.24 -2.37 -6.64
CA ASN A 724 -17.28 -2.69 -8.06
C ASN A 724 -18.73 -2.74 -8.58
N ALA A 725 -18.97 -2.18 -9.76
CA ALA A 725 -20.25 -2.32 -10.43
C ALA A 725 -20.45 -3.78 -10.87
N VAL A 726 -21.57 -4.38 -10.49
CA VAL A 726 -21.94 -5.76 -10.85
C VAL A 726 -23.30 -5.74 -11.55
N ARG A 727 -23.33 -6.19 -12.81
CA ARG A 727 -24.55 -6.27 -13.62
C ARG A 727 -24.78 -7.70 -14.12
N PRO A 728 -26.03 -8.21 -14.14
CA PRO A 728 -26.33 -9.49 -14.76
C PRO A 728 -25.87 -9.58 -16.22
N GLU A 729 -25.97 -8.47 -16.95
CA GLU A 729 -25.55 -8.31 -18.35
C GLU A 729 -24.04 -8.52 -18.56
N ASP A 730 -23.23 -8.42 -17.50
CA ASP A 730 -21.78 -8.60 -17.56
C ASP A 730 -21.40 -10.01 -18.06
N THR A 731 -22.28 -10.99 -17.89
CA THR A 731 -22.10 -12.34 -18.46
C THR A 731 -21.89 -12.28 -19.98
N GLN A 732 -22.75 -11.54 -20.69
CA GLN A 732 -22.63 -11.36 -22.14
C GLN A 732 -21.67 -10.21 -22.50
N ASN A 733 -21.63 -9.14 -21.70
CA ASN A 733 -20.80 -7.98 -21.99
C ASN A 733 -19.31 -8.30 -21.90
N PHE A 734 -18.89 -9.23 -21.03
CA PHE A 734 -17.51 -9.70 -21.01
C PHE A 734 -17.13 -10.38 -22.33
N THR A 735 -17.96 -11.29 -22.84
CA THR A 735 -17.76 -11.90 -24.16
C THR A 735 -17.68 -10.86 -25.26
N LEU A 736 -18.60 -9.89 -25.28
CA LEU A 736 -18.64 -8.84 -26.29
C LEU A 736 -17.43 -7.90 -26.19
N LEU A 737 -16.92 -7.64 -24.99
CA LEU A 737 -15.72 -6.85 -24.76
C LEU A 737 -14.49 -7.55 -25.33
N LEU A 738 -14.31 -8.85 -25.04
CA LEU A 738 -13.21 -9.63 -25.59
C LEU A 738 -13.28 -9.72 -27.12
N GLN A 739 -14.48 -9.88 -27.68
CA GLN A 739 -14.68 -9.86 -29.14
C GLN A 739 -14.30 -8.51 -29.76
N GLU A 740 -14.61 -7.40 -29.10
CA GLU A 740 -14.21 -6.07 -29.58
C GLU A 740 -12.69 -5.88 -29.49
N PHE A 741 -12.04 -6.33 -28.41
CA PHE A 741 -10.57 -6.38 -28.34
C PHE A 741 -9.98 -7.17 -29.50
N ARG A 742 -10.41 -8.42 -29.70
CA ARG A 742 -9.88 -9.28 -30.78
C ARG A 742 -10.05 -8.64 -32.15
N LYS A 743 -11.23 -8.06 -32.43
CA LYS A 743 -11.53 -7.34 -33.68
C LYS A 743 -10.56 -6.18 -33.92
N GLN A 744 -10.33 -5.31 -32.94
CA GLN A 744 -9.46 -4.15 -33.12
C GLN A 744 -7.97 -4.53 -33.11
N LEU A 745 -7.58 -5.54 -32.32
CA LEU A 745 -6.22 -6.10 -32.33
C LEU A 745 -5.89 -6.74 -33.68
N ASP A 746 -6.82 -7.46 -34.31
CA ASP A 746 -6.64 -8.02 -35.65
C ASP A 746 -6.53 -6.93 -36.71
N ALA A 747 -7.35 -5.87 -36.60
CA ALA A 747 -7.28 -4.72 -37.50
C ALA A 747 -5.93 -3.98 -37.39
N TYR A 748 -5.42 -3.79 -36.16
CA TYR A 748 -4.09 -3.20 -35.95
C TYR A 748 -2.95 -4.14 -36.34
N GLY A 749 -3.13 -5.44 -36.12
CA GLY A 749 -2.24 -6.51 -36.57
C GLY A 749 -2.05 -6.52 -38.08
N ALA A 750 -3.15 -6.41 -38.83
CA ALA A 750 -3.13 -6.31 -40.29
C ALA A 750 -2.37 -5.07 -40.79
N GLN A 751 -2.39 -3.96 -40.04
CA GLN A 751 -1.65 -2.73 -40.37
C GLN A 751 -0.15 -2.86 -40.10
N THR A 752 0.22 -3.58 -39.04
CA THR A 752 1.61 -3.68 -38.56
C THR A 752 2.33 -4.96 -38.99
N GLY A 753 1.62 -5.91 -39.59
CA GLY A 753 2.14 -7.23 -39.93
C GLY A 753 2.41 -8.11 -38.70
N LYS A 754 1.75 -7.84 -37.57
CA LYS A 754 1.93 -8.56 -36.30
C LYS A 754 0.64 -9.22 -35.85
N TYR A 755 0.76 -10.29 -35.07
CA TYR A 755 -0.35 -10.84 -34.30
C TYR A 755 -0.21 -10.40 -32.85
N TYR A 756 -1.20 -9.69 -32.33
CA TYR A 756 -1.25 -9.27 -30.93
C TYR A 756 -2.10 -10.27 -30.13
N PRO A 757 -1.53 -11.01 -29.15
CA PRO A 757 -2.31 -11.94 -28.34
C PRO A 757 -3.26 -11.18 -27.40
N LEU A 758 -4.38 -11.83 -27.10
CA LEU A 758 -5.35 -11.40 -26.10
C LEU A 758 -5.52 -12.51 -25.06
N THR A 759 -5.20 -12.21 -23.80
CA THR A 759 -5.35 -13.15 -22.69
C THR A 759 -6.30 -12.59 -21.64
N ALA A 760 -6.71 -13.43 -20.69
CA ALA A 760 -7.43 -12.95 -19.52
C ALA A 760 -7.07 -13.76 -18.28
N ALA A 761 -6.95 -13.08 -17.14
CA ALA A 761 -7.01 -13.70 -15.83
C ALA A 761 -8.47 -13.87 -15.41
N VAL A 762 -8.80 -15.09 -14.94
CA VAL A 762 -10.19 -15.52 -14.75
C VAL A 762 -10.37 -16.27 -13.43
N PRO A 763 -11.59 -16.26 -12.85
CA PRO A 763 -11.81 -16.82 -11.52
C PRO A 763 -11.69 -18.35 -11.50
N ALA A 764 -11.21 -18.88 -10.37
CA ALA A 764 -11.19 -20.30 -10.09
C ALA A 764 -12.50 -20.85 -9.49
N ALA A 765 -13.29 -19.99 -8.82
CA ALA A 765 -14.52 -20.42 -8.16
C ALA A 765 -15.61 -20.83 -9.18
N PRO A 766 -16.27 -22.00 -9.03
CA PRO A 766 -17.32 -22.42 -9.94
C PRO A 766 -18.52 -21.47 -9.99
N SER A 767 -18.89 -20.89 -8.85
CA SER A 767 -19.97 -19.90 -8.75
C SER A 767 -19.72 -18.65 -9.60
N LYS A 768 -18.46 -18.22 -9.75
CA LYS A 768 -18.05 -17.11 -10.62
C LYS A 768 -17.92 -17.56 -12.07
N THR A 769 -17.34 -18.74 -12.32
CA THR A 769 -17.19 -19.30 -13.67
C THR A 769 -18.55 -19.50 -14.34
N ALA A 770 -19.59 -19.87 -13.59
CA ALA A 770 -20.97 -19.97 -14.09
C ALA A 770 -21.57 -18.64 -14.59
N LYS A 771 -20.91 -17.50 -14.35
CA LYS A 771 -21.28 -16.16 -14.85
C LYS A 771 -20.51 -15.75 -16.10
N ILE A 772 -19.75 -16.66 -16.71
CA ILE A 772 -18.96 -16.42 -17.91
C ILE A 772 -19.44 -17.34 -19.03
N GLU A 773 -19.55 -16.83 -20.26
CA GLU A 773 -19.84 -17.67 -21.43
C GLU A 773 -18.55 -18.39 -21.90
N VAL A 774 -18.04 -19.30 -21.08
CA VAL A 774 -16.71 -19.92 -21.19
C VAL A 774 -16.37 -20.38 -22.61
N ALA A 775 -17.25 -21.16 -23.26
CA ALA A 775 -17.02 -21.63 -24.63
C ALA A 775 -16.83 -20.48 -25.64
N LYS A 776 -17.55 -19.36 -25.49
CA LYS A 776 -17.41 -18.19 -26.38
C LYS A 776 -16.13 -17.43 -26.09
N VAL A 777 -15.83 -17.21 -24.81
CA VAL A 777 -14.59 -16.56 -24.36
C VAL A 777 -13.36 -17.36 -24.82
N SER A 778 -13.40 -18.68 -24.71
CA SER A 778 -12.33 -19.58 -25.16
C SER A 778 -12.09 -19.55 -26.67
N ASN A 779 -13.07 -19.15 -27.48
CA ASN A 779 -12.87 -19.00 -28.93
C ASN A 779 -12.16 -17.68 -29.29
N VAL A 780 -12.10 -16.74 -28.36
CA VAL A 780 -11.56 -15.39 -28.60
C VAL A 780 -10.16 -15.23 -27.99
N LEU A 781 -9.95 -15.76 -26.79
CA LEU A 781 -8.68 -15.65 -26.06
C LEU A 781 -7.61 -16.59 -26.62
N ASP A 782 -6.36 -16.15 -26.53
CA ASP A 782 -5.16 -16.95 -26.81
C ASP A 782 -4.80 -17.85 -25.62
N LEU A 783 -4.84 -17.29 -24.41
CA LEU A 783 -4.65 -18.01 -23.15
C LEU A 783 -5.68 -17.55 -22.11
N ILE A 784 -6.05 -18.48 -21.24
CA ILE A 784 -7.00 -18.30 -20.14
C ILE A 784 -6.26 -18.61 -18.84
N ASN A 785 -5.85 -17.58 -18.11
CA ASN A 785 -5.06 -17.68 -16.90
C ASN A 785 -6.00 -17.86 -15.69
N ILE A 786 -6.24 -19.10 -15.27
CA ILE A 786 -7.12 -19.38 -14.13
C ILE A 786 -6.37 -19.05 -12.84
N MET A 787 -6.91 -18.12 -12.03
CA MET A 787 -6.33 -17.72 -10.75
C MET A 787 -6.55 -18.78 -9.67
N THR A 788 -5.86 -19.91 -9.79
CA THR A 788 -5.98 -21.09 -8.90
C THR A 788 -5.17 -20.95 -7.61
N TYR A 789 -5.33 -19.81 -6.96
CA TYR A 789 -4.79 -19.46 -5.65
C TYR A 789 -5.83 -18.60 -4.92
N ASP A 790 -5.51 -18.14 -3.71
CA ASP A 790 -6.39 -17.32 -2.88
C ASP A 790 -7.71 -18.00 -2.49
N PHE A 791 -7.71 -19.33 -2.42
CA PHE A 791 -8.88 -20.07 -1.95
C PHE A 791 -9.22 -19.79 -0.49
N ARG A 792 -8.20 -19.44 0.32
CA ARG A 792 -8.27 -19.17 1.77
C ARG A 792 -7.20 -18.17 2.16
N GLY A 793 -7.48 -17.32 3.15
CA GLY A 793 -6.52 -16.29 3.54
C GLY A 793 -6.86 -15.59 4.84
N GLY A 794 -5.99 -14.64 5.21
CA GLY A 794 -6.09 -13.88 6.47
C GLY A 794 -7.34 -13.01 6.62
N TRP A 795 -8.15 -12.84 5.57
CA TRP A 795 -9.48 -12.22 5.67
C TRP A 795 -10.44 -13.05 6.55
N ASP A 796 -10.25 -14.37 6.60
CA ASP A 796 -10.88 -15.25 7.59
C ASP A 796 -10.00 -15.25 8.86
N ALA A 797 -9.94 -14.12 9.55
CA ALA A 797 -8.96 -13.88 10.63
C ALA A 797 -9.01 -14.92 11.76
N ALA A 798 -10.20 -15.43 12.07
CA ALA A 798 -10.42 -16.48 13.09
C ALA A 798 -10.06 -17.90 12.59
N GLY A 799 -9.62 -18.03 11.35
CA GLY A 799 -9.47 -19.30 10.66
C GLY A 799 -10.82 -19.93 10.30
N PRO A 800 -10.85 -21.26 10.09
CA PRO A 800 -9.74 -22.19 10.29
C PRO A 800 -8.60 -21.98 9.29
N THR A 801 -7.35 -22.15 9.74
CA THR A 801 -6.17 -22.23 8.88
C THR A 801 -6.38 -23.27 7.77
N ASN A 802 -6.07 -22.94 6.53
CA ASN A 802 -6.42 -23.80 5.41
C ASN A 802 -5.50 -23.53 4.20
N PHE A 803 -5.61 -24.36 3.18
CA PHE A 803 -4.84 -24.28 1.94
C PHE A 803 -5.35 -23.15 1.05
N HIS A 804 -4.45 -22.31 0.52
CA HIS A 804 -4.85 -21.24 -0.40
C HIS A 804 -4.69 -21.60 -1.89
N SER A 805 -3.99 -22.69 -2.22
CA SER A 805 -3.65 -23.03 -3.62
C SER A 805 -3.56 -24.54 -3.88
N ASN A 806 -4.25 -25.35 -3.08
CA ASN A 806 -4.19 -26.82 -3.14
C ASN A 806 -4.55 -27.39 -4.52
N LEU A 807 -3.79 -28.39 -4.97
CA LEU A 807 -4.02 -29.06 -6.25
C LEU A 807 -5.35 -29.83 -6.25
N TYR A 808 -5.60 -30.61 -5.20
CA TYR A 808 -6.85 -31.37 -5.03
C TYR A 808 -7.59 -30.93 -3.78
N ALA A 809 -8.91 -31.12 -3.75
CA ALA A 809 -9.74 -30.86 -2.58
C ALA A 809 -9.45 -31.87 -1.46
N ASP A 810 -9.56 -31.42 -0.20
CA ASP A 810 -9.58 -32.31 0.96
C ASP A 810 -11.03 -32.55 1.40
N PRO A 811 -11.52 -33.79 1.45
CA PRO A 811 -12.81 -34.11 2.06
C PRO A 811 -12.93 -33.66 3.53
N ALA A 812 -11.81 -33.48 4.23
CA ALA A 812 -11.76 -32.98 5.61
C ALA A 812 -11.73 -31.44 5.71
N SER A 813 -11.67 -30.71 4.59
CA SER A 813 -11.61 -29.24 4.60
C SER A 813 -12.86 -28.66 5.27
N PRO A 814 -12.72 -27.83 6.31
CA PRO A 814 -13.84 -27.21 6.99
C PRO A 814 -14.45 -26.08 6.16
N GLY A 815 -15.75 -25.83 6.37
CA GLY A 815 -16.50 -24.74 5.74
C GLY A 815 -17.90 -25.17 5.29
N SER A 816 -18.59 -24.28 4.59
CA SER A 816 -19.92 -24.50 4.03
C SER A 816 -20.00 -24.04 2.58
N GLY A 817 -20.96 -24.55 1.81
CA GLY A 817 -21.09 -24.21 0.39
C GLY A 817 -20.06 -24.95 -0.46
N ASP A 818 -19.57 -24.30 -1.52
CA ASP A 818 -18.52 -24.80 -2.41
C ASP A 818 -17.10 -24.55 -1.88
N ILE A 819 -16.97 -23.65 -0.90
CA ILE A 819 -15.71 -23.28 -0.26
C ILE A 819 -14.83 -24.52 0.09
N PRO A 820 -15.33 -25.59 0.76
CA PRO A 820 -14.52 -26.78 1.08
C PRO A 820 -13.94 -27.53 -0.13
N THR A 821 -14.54 -27.40 -1.32
CA THR A 821 -14.12 -28.15 -2.52
C THR A 821 -13.18 -27.37 -3.42
N TRP A 822 -12.95 -26.09 -3.15
CA TRP A 822 -12.04 -25.25 -3.94
C TRP A 822 -10.64 -25.86 -4.01
N SER A 823 -10.17 -26.02 -5.24
CA SER A 823 -8.88 -26.62 -5.59
C SER A 823 -8.55 -26.28 -7.04
N VAL A 824 -7.28 -26.41 -7.41
CA VAL A 824 -6.83 -26.27 -8.81
C VAL A 824 -7.60 -27.22 -9.72
N ASP A 825 -7.75 -28.49 -9.32
CA ASP A 825 -8.44 -29.49 -10.14
C ASP A 825 -9.93 -29.17 -10.34
N LEU A 826 -10.64 -28.73 -9.30
CA LEU A 826 -12.03 -28.30 -9.43
C LEU A 826 -12.15 -27.12 -10.40
N ALA A 827 -11.29 -26.11 -10.27
CA ALA A 827 -11.31 -24.93 -11.12
C ALA A 827 -11.07 -25.31 -12.59
N VAL A 828 -10.01 -26.08 -12.88
CA VAL A 828 -9.67 -26.54 -14.23
C VAL A 828 -10.81 -27.36 -14.84
N ASN A 829 -11.34 -28.35 -14.12
CA ASN A 829 -12.43 -29.18 -14.63
C ASN A 829 -13.71 -28.36 -14.86
N THR A 830 -14.00 -27.37 -14.01
CA THR A 830 -15.16 -26.48 -14.22
C THR A 830 -15.05 -25.70 -15.52
N TRP A 831 -13.87 -25.17 -15.85
CA TRP A 831 -13.64 -24.47 -17.12
C TRP A 831 -13.73 -25.41 -18.32
N LEU A 832 -13.14 -26.60 -18.24
CA LEU A 832 -13.22 -27.62 -19.28
C LEU A 832 -14.68 -28.07 -19.53
N ASP A 833 -15.42 -28.38 -18.47
CA ASP A 833 -16.82 -28.82 -18.55
C ASP A 833 -17.74 -27.71 -19.08
N SER A 834 -17.33 -26.44 -18.89
CA SER A 834 -18.02 -25.25 -19.44
C SER A 834 -17.62 -24.94 -20.89
N GLY A 835 -16.76 -25.76 -21.50
CA GLY A 835 -16.39 -25.70 -22.91
C GLY A 835 -15.11 -24.93 -23.24
N ALA A 836 -14.22 -24.71 -22.27
CA ALA A 836 -12.90 -24.17 -22.55
C ALA A 836 -12.02 -25.20 -23.28
N ALA A 837 -11.22 -24.73 -24.22
CA ALA A 837 -10.24 -25.57 -24.89
C ALA A 837 -9.04 -25.83 -23.95
N PRO A 838 -8.64 -27.10 -23.71
CA PRO A 838 -7.58 -27.42 -22.75
C PRO A 838 -6.24 -26.76 -23.12
N ASP A 839 -5.92 -26.70 -24.42
CA ASP A 839 -4.73 -26.07 -24.98
C ASP A 839 -4.70 -24.53 -24.87
N LYS A 840 -5.70 -23.94 -24.20
CA LYS A 840 -5.72 -22.52 -23.82
C LYS A 840 -5.72 -22.27 -22.32
N LEU A 841 -5.97 -23.29 -21.49
CA LEU A 841 -6.05 -23.13 -20.04
C LEU A 841 -4.66 -23.10 -19.40
N VAL A 842 -4.43 -22.12 -18.54
CA VAL A 842 -3.18 -21.91 -17.83
C VAL A 842 -3.46 -21.93 -16.33
N VAL A 843 -2.70 -22.73 -15.57
CA VAL A 843 -2.87 -22.91 -14.12
C VAL A 843 -2.08 -21.86 -13.35
N GLY A 844 -2.72 -21.15 -12.42
CA GLY A 844 -2.10 -20.17 -11.53
C GLY A 844 -1.31 -20.81 -10.38
N ILE A 845 -0.09 -20.31 -10.16
CA ILE A 845 0.84 -20.74 -9.12
C ILE A 845 1.27 -19.49 -8.31
N PRO A 846 0.99 -19.44 -6.99
CA PRO A 846 1.37 -18.31 -6.16
C PRO A 846 2.85 -18.39 -5.77
N TYR A 847 3.59 -17.29 -5.93
CA TYR A 847 4.95 -17.11 -5.40
C TYR A 847 4.94 -16.50 -4.00
N TYR A 848 3.87 -16.78 -3.24
CA TYR A 848 3.62 -16.29 -1.91
C TYR A 848 2.81 -17.34 -1.14
N GLY A 849 2.72 -17.14 0.17
CA GLY A 849 1.83 -17.88 1.04
C GLY A 849 0.76 -17.02 1.66
N ARG A 850 -0.31 -17.67 2.12
CA ARG A 850 -1.31 -17.06 3.00
C ARG A 850 -1.29 -17.69 4.38
N GLY A 851 -1.46 -16.86 5.41
CA GLY A 851 -1.19 -17.31 6.77
C GLY A 851 -1.99 -16.66 7.88
N TRP A 852 -1.97 -17.34 9.02
CA TRP A 852 -2.63 -16.96 10.27
C TRP A 852 -1.65 -17.14 11.44
N THR A 853 -1.86 -16.40 12.52
CA THR A 853 -1.10 -16.56 13.77
C THR A 853 -2.02 -16.64 14.98
N GLY A 854 -1.46 -17.01 16.13
CA GLY A 854 -2.24 -17.37 17.31
C GLY A 854 -3.13 -18.58 17.06
N VAL A 855 -2.62 -19.53 16.27
CA VAL A 855 -3.31 -20.79 15.97
C VAL A 855 -3.47 -21.58 17.26
N ASN A 856 -4.73 -21.83 17.64
CA ASN A 856 -5.12 -22.48 18.87
C ASN A 856 -5.60 -23.90 18.58
N GLY A 857 -4.76 -24.89 18.87
CA GLY A 857 -5.07 -26.30 18.58
C GLY A 857 -3.79 -27.12 18.47
N GLY A 858 -3.84 -28.41 18.84
CA GLY A 858 -2.66 -29.28 18.78
C GLY A 858 -2.37 -29.78 17.35
N GLY A 859 -1.20 -30.42 17.17
CA GLY A 859 -0.82 -31.04 15.90
C GLY A 859 0.09 -30.17 15.04
N ASP A 860 -0.18 -30.14 13.74
CA ASP A 860 0.57 -29.43 12.70
C ASP A 860 -0.08 -28.10 12.28
N GLY A 861 -1.07 -27.64 13.06
CA GLY A 861 -1.73 -26.36 12.87
C GLY A 861 -2.75 -26.33 11.72
N LEU A 862 -2.95 -27.41 10.96
CA LEU A 862 -3.93 -27.46 9.86
C LEU A 862 -5.37 -27.54 10.40
N TYR A 863 -6.29 -26.81 9.75
CA TYR A 863 -7.71 -26.72 10.12
C TYR A 863 -8.00 -26.29 11.55
N GLN A 864 -7.05 -25.58 12.17
CA GLN A 864 -7.20 -25.05 13.51
C GLN A 864 -7.73 -23.61 13.48
N PRO A 865 -8.49 -23.17 14.50
CA PRO A 865 -8.83 -21.77 14.65
C PRO A 865 -7.56 -20.94 14.89
N ALA A 866 -7.60 -19.69 14.48
CA ALA A 866 -6.54 -18.71 14.68
C ALA A 866 -7.10 -17.45 15.34
N SER A 867 -6.22 -16.56 15.81
CA SER A 867 -6.67 -15.27 16.36
C SER A 867 -6.69 -14.16 15.31
N ARG A 868 -5.80 -14.21 14.32
CA ARG A 868 -5.66 -13.19 13.27
C ARG A 868 -4.82 -13.68 12.09
N ALA A 869 -4.78 -12.87 11.02
CA ALA A 869 -3.82 -13.02 9.94
C ALA A 869 -2.37 -12.99 10.44
N ALA A 870 -1.49 -13.79 9.84
CA ALA A 870 -0.07 -13.82 10.20
C ALA A 870 0.63 -12.50 9.82
N PRO A 871 1.62 -12.00 10.59
CA PRO A 871 2.39 -10.84 10.17
C PRO A 871 3.19 -11.16 8.90
N GLY A 872 3.01 -10.38 7.84
CA GLY A 872 3.78 -10.47 6.60
C GLY A 872 4.60 -9.21 6.36
N THR A 873 5.62 -9.31 5.52
CA THR A 873 6.57 -8.22 5.24
C THR A 873 5.89 -6.97 4.65
N TYR A 874 4.93 -7.15 3.75
CA TYR A 874 4.24 -6.05 3.05
C TYR A 874 2.75 -5.97 3.37
N GLU A 875 2.12 -7.10 3.70
CA GLU A 875 0.69 -7.19 4.00
C GLU A 875 0.45 -8.31 5.03
N ALA A 876 -0.43 -8.08 6.00
CA ALA A 876 -0.80 -9.13 6.96
C ALA A 876 -1.55 -10.27 6.26
N GLY A 877 -1.16 -11.51 6.55
CA GLY A 877 -1.72 -12.72 5.97
C GLY A 877 -1.17 -13.06 4.58
N PHE A 878 -0.13 -12.36 4.13
CA PHE A 878 0.55 -12.56 2.86
C PHE A 878 2.08 -12.51 3.08
N GLU A 879 2.82 -13.50 2.59
CA GLU A 879 4.29 -13.46 2.65
C GLU A 879 4.92 -14.09 1.42
N ASP A 880 6.01 -13.48 0.93
CA ASP A 880 6.71 -13.91 -0.26
C ASP A 880 7.34 -15.31 -0.05
N TYR A 881 7.32 -16.15 -1.10
CA TYR A 881 7.94 -17.48 -1.05
C TYR A 881 9.41 -17.43 -0.62
N LYS A 882 10.17 -16.46 -1.15
CA LYS A 882 11.60 -16.26 -0.82
C LYS A 882 11.86 -16.05 0.68
N VAL A 883 10.88 -15.51 1.41
CA VAL A 883 10.93 -15.31 2.86
C VAL A 883 10.53 -16.62 3.55
N LEU A 884 9.38 -17.20 3.18
CA LEU A 884 8.85 -18.42 3.80
C LEU A 884 9.79 -19.62 3.70
N LYS A 885 10.45 -19.82 2.56
CA LYS A 885 11.39 -20.93 2.33
C LYS A 885 12.49 -21.01 3.39
N ASN A 886 12.93 -19.85 3.89
CA ASN A 886 14.07 -19.73 4.80
C ASN A 886 13.66 -19.30 6.21
N ALA A 887 12.36 -19.23 6.50
CA ALA A 887 11.87 -18.74 7.78
C ALA A 887 12.28 -19.70 8.92
N PRO A 888 13.04 -19.23 9.92
CA PRO A 888 13.51 -20.10 10.99
C PRO A 888 12.36 -20.50 11.92
N GLY A 889 12.45 -21.70 12.49
CA GLY A 889 11.49 -22.19 13.50
C GLY A 889 10.24 -22.88 12.94
N PHE A 890 10.03 -22.85 11.62
CA PHE A 890 8.92 -23.54 10.98
C PHE A 890 9.24 -25.01 10.67
N THR A 891 8.26 -25.88 10.91
CA THR A 891 8.22 -27.23 10.35
C THR A 891 7.37 -27.20 9.09
N VAL A 892 7.92 -27.68 7.96
CA VAL A 892 7.20 -27.75 6.68
C VAL A 892 6.56 -29.12 6.55
N HIS A 893 5.28 -29.12 6.17
CA HIS A 893 4.46 -30.29 5.93
C HIS A 893 3.92 -30.25 4.50
N THR A 894 3.65 -31.42 3.92
CA THR A 894 2.99 -31.55 2.62
C THR A 894 1.84 -32.53 2.76
N HIS A 895 0.65 -32.10 2.32
CA HIS A 895 -0.56 -32.88 2.53
C HIS A 895 -0.64 -33.99 1.47
N PRO A 896 -0.83 -35.27 1.85
CA PRO A 896 -0.70 -36.39 0.92
C PRO A 896 -1.78 -36.41 -0.16
N VAL A 897 -2.95 -35.83 0.10
CA VAL A 897 -4.10 -35.78 -0.82
C VAL A 897 -4.06 -34.51 -1.67
N THR A 898 -4.16 -33.35 -1.02
CA THR A 898 -4.25 -32.04 -1.68
C THR A 898 -2.97 -31.60 -2.39
N LYS A 899 -1.83 -32.24 -2.08
CA LYS A 899 -0.48 -31.90 -2.55
C LYS A 899 -0.01 -30.50 -2.16
N GLN A 900 -0.73 -29.82 -1.26
CA GLN A 900 -0.34 -28.50 -0.79
C GLN A 900 0.67 -28.60 0.35
N SER A 901 1.64 -27.69 0.38
CA SER A 901 2.56 -27.53 1.51
C SER A 901 2.10 -26.42 2.45
N TRP A 902 2.45 -26.57 3.73
CA TRP A 902 2.33 -25.50 4.73
C TRP A 902 3.48 -25.55 5.72
N ALA A 903 3.78 -24.40 6.31
CA ALA A 903 4.76 -24.23 7.38
C ALA A 903 4.04 -23.91 8.69
N PHE A 904 4.45 -24.54 9.79
CA PHE A 904 3.91 -24.28 11.12
C PHE A 904 5.03 -24.26 12.19
N ASP A 905 5.05 -23.23 13.03
CA ASP A 905 6.05 -23.06 14.12
C ASP A 905 5.48 -23.32 15.53
N GLY A 906 4.22 -23.77 15.62
CA GLY A 906 3.49 -23.92 16.88
C GLY A 906 2.48 -22.80 17.15
N THR A 907 2.53 -21.67 16.42
CA THR A 907 1.56 -20.57 16.55
C THR A 907 1.17 -19.93 15.22
N THR A 908 2.08 -19.87 14.26
CA THR A 908 1.92 -19.25 12.95
C THR A 908 1.87 -20.34 11.89
N PHE A 909 0.87 -20.27 11.03
CA PHE A 909 0.61 -21.18 9.92
C PHE A 909 0.71 -20.42 8.60
N TRP A 910 1.42 -20.98 7.63
CA TRP A 910 1.51 -20.47 6.26
C TRP A 910 1.24 -21.59 5.25
N SER A 911 0.19 -21.48 4.43
CA SER A 911 0.02 -22.32 3.24
C SER A 911 0.73 -21.65 2.06
N TYR A 912 1.56 -22.39 1.32
CA TYR A 912 2.30 -21.85 0.17
C TYR A 912 2.80 -22.97 -0.76
N ASP A 913 3.23 -22.61 -1.96
CA ASP A 913 3.78 -23.55 -2.94
C ASP A 913 5.30 -23.68 -2.80
N THR A 914 5.79 -24.91 -2.64
CA THR A 914 7.22 -25.26 -2.66
C THR A 914 7.59 -25.86 -4.04
N PRO A 915 8.88 -26.08 -4.36
CA PRO A 915 9.28 -26.75 -5.60
C PRO A 915 8.64 -28.14 -5.78
N GLU A 916 8.37 -28.86 -4.68
CA GLU A 916 7.64 -30.13 -4.72
C GLU A 916 6.19 -29.92 -5.18
N VAL A 917 5.46 -28.97 -4.60
CA VAL A 917 4.08 -28.63 -5.01
C VAL A 917 4.03 -28.16 -6.46
N VAL A 918 4.97 -27.30 -6.86
CA VAL A 918 5.06 -26.80 -8.24
C VAL A 918 5.34 -27.96 -9.21
N THR A 919 6.18 -28.92 -8.84
CA THR A 919 6.42 -30.12 -9.66
C THR A 919 5.12 -30.92 -9.85
N GLU A 920 4.34 -31.16 -8.78
CA GLU A 920 3.04 -31.83 -8.87
C GLU A 920 2.06 -31.07 -9.79
N LYS A 921 2.00 -29.74 -9.69
CA LYS A 921 1.17 -28.91 -10.56
C LYS A 921 1.61 -28.96 -12.02
N THR A 922 2.91 -28.95 -12.32
CA THR A 922 3.40 -29.10 -13.71
C THR A 922 3.14 -30.48 -14.30
N ASN A 923 3.21 -31.54 -13.49
CA ASN A 923 2.79 -32.87 -13.93
C ASN A 923 1.29 -32.91 -14.23
N TYR A 924 0.47 -32.34 -13.35
CA TYR A 924 -0.97 -32.19 -13.58
C TYR A 924 -1.29 -31.44 -14.90
N ILE A 925 -0.60 -30.33 -15.16
CA ILE A 925 -0.74 -29.53 -16.40
C ILE A 925 -0.47 -30.41 -17.63
N LYS A 926 0.62 -31.18 -17.62
CA LYS A 926 0.97 -32.10 -18.73
C LYS A 926 -0.05 -33.21 -18.90
N ASP A 927 -0.45 -33.86 -17.80
CA ASP A 927 -1.38 -34.99 -17.81
C ASP A 927 -2.78 -34.59 -18.34
N LYS A 928 -3.20 -33.35 -18.06
CA LYS A 928 -4.45 -32.77 -18.55
C LYS A 928 -4.34 -32.14 -19.94
N GLY A 929 -3.14 -32.05 -20.51
CA GLY A 929 -2.90 -31.41 -21.80
C GLY A 929 -3.21 -29.91 -21.81
N LEU A 930 -2.96 -29.23 -20.69
CA LEU A 930 -3.25 -27.80 -20.54
C LEU A 930 -2.16 -26.94 -21.21
N ALA A 931 -2.46 -25.67 -21.47
CA ALA A 931 -1.55 -24.75 -22.15
C ALA A 931 -0.27 -24.46 -21.34
N GLY A 932 -0.34 -24.41 -20.00
CA GLY A 932 0.84 -24.14 -19.17
C GLY A 932 0.53 -23.61 -17.78
N ALA A 933 1.46 -22.80 -17.24
CA ALA A 933 1.38 -22.19 -15.91
C ALA A 933 1.50 -20.66 -15.95
N MET A 934 0.83 -20.00 -14.99
CA MET A 934 0.88 -18.56 -14.74
C MET A 934 1.31 -18.32 -13.29
N VAL A 935 2.09 -17.27 -13.02
CA VAL A 935 2.61 -16.98 -11.68
C VAL A 935 2.29 -15.58 -11.19
N TRP A 936 1.85 -15.47 -9.93
CA TRP A 936 1.63 -14.22 -9.21
C TRP A 936 2.46 -14.20 -7.91
N SER A 937 3.35 -13.23 -7.67
CA SER A 937 4.03 -12.38 -8.66
C SER A 937 5.54 -12.66 -8.64
N LEU A 938 6.22 -12.33 -9.74
CA LEU A 938 7.62 -12.72 -9.97
C LEU A 938 8.57 -12.29 -8.84
N ASP A 939 8.28 -11.17 -8.19
CA ASP A 939 9.05 -10.61 -7.09
C ASP A 939 8.97 -11.42 -5.79
N GLY A 940 8.03 -12.37 -5.68
CA GLY A 940 7.94 -13.32 -4.56
C GLY A 940 8.90 -14.51 -4.65
N ASP A 941 9.47 -14.77 -5.84
CA ASP A 941 10.44 -15.85 -6.04
C ASP A 941 11.81 -15.51 -5.42
N THR A 942 12.64 -16.53 -5.28
CA THR A 942 14.04 -16.40 -4.87
C THR A 942 14.86 -15.62 -5.90
N ALA A 943 15.99 -15.05 -5.46
CA ALA A 943 16.86 -14.23 -6.32
C ALA A 943 17.40 -14.97 -7.57
N ASP A 944 17.40 -16.30 -7.53
CA ASP A 944 17.80 -17.16 -8.64
C ASP A 944 16.59 -17.80 -9.37
N GLY A 945 15.35 -17.41 -9.05
CA GLY A 945 14.15 -17.84 -9.78
C GLY A 945 13.79 -19.31 -9.58
N GLU A 946 13.98 -19.86 -8.38
CA GLU A 946 13.79 -21.29 -8.09
C GLU A 946 12.42 -21.85 -8.50
N LEU A 947 11.31 -21.19 -8.16
CA LEU A 947 9.99 -21.70 -8.55
C LEU A 947 9.81 -21.60 -10.07
N THR A 948 10.34 -20.55 -10.67
CA THR A 948 10.26 -20.34 -12.13
C THR A 948 11.02 -21.42 -12.90
N ARG A 949 12.24 -21.76 -12.46
CA ARG A 949 13.00 -22.88 -13.03
C ARG A 949 12.33 -24.22 -12.78
N THR A 950 11.65 -24.39 -11.64
CA THR A 950 10.88 -25.60 -11.36
C THR A 950 9.72 -25.74 -12.36
N ILE A 951 9.00 -24.65 -12.65
CA ILE A 951 7.96 -24.61 -13.69
C ILE A 951 8.57 -24.96 -15.05
N GLU A 952 9.68 -24.33 -15.41
CA GLU A 952 10.36 -24.58 -16.69
C GLU A 952 10.75 -26.05 -16.85
N GLN A 953 11.39 -26.65 -15.84
CA GLN A 953 11.79 -28.05 -15.85
C GLN A 953 10.58 -28.98 -15.90
N GLY A 954 9.51 -28.63 -15.20
CA GLY A 954 8.28 -29.41 -15.14
C GLY A 954 7.49 -29.40 -16.45
N LEU A 955 7.57 -28.32 -17.24
CA LEU A 955 6.80 -28.13 -18.48
C LEU A 955 7.63 -28.30 -19.77
N ARG A 956 8.90 -28.67 -19.66
CA ARG A 956 9.77 -29.03 -20.80
C ARG A 956 9.55 -30.47 -21.27
#